data_AF-A0A7C1W1G9-F1
#
_entry.id   AF-A0A7C1W1G9-F1
#
_cell.length_a   1.000
_cell.length_b   1.000
_cell.length_c   1.000
_cell.angle_alpha   90.00
_cell.angle_beta   90.00
_cell.angle_gamma   90.00
#
_symmetry.space_group_name_H-M   'P 1'
#
loop_
_entity.id
_entity.type
_entity.pdbx_description
1 polymer ?
#
loop_
_entity_poly.entity_id
_entity_poly.type
_entity_poly.pdbx_seq_one_letter_code
_entity_poly.pdbx_strand_id
1 'polypeptide(L)'
;MKQKRSVIAYSFLAQTSRGEGDLLQGLTPIFKPIAKSHANEKFQPEEFAAIIDSLYGIKVHHWAIEDLIPRLESAGIIYKVKITDEIEQYHYSEIQEEFNEVTEKDIKHVTEAFVAFSNPILEFHGLAIDSETLEDAFLNQLVDMDFISILLKPDRSKEDSKSNKTISLKKSKDQEEWENEISARSKIDVLAASFIIDTHKTKPKLYDLIMRVATGALLSEVILNIQDPEVDVSLDGLSIILDTPFLMSYLDLSSPELHGFAIEICDQLRAKGAKIAAFEHSVDELKDNLKAVIERTKYGQGSGQTSIRLRQRSFEVYAKSVLSNSELVLEKADIGLIKNPDTPHVYQYFSEENEKELESKLGFYRFPLAKQRDAKSIASVVRLRRGNSHQMRELSECRFLFVAENTSLVRNASEFCIRSKIYTERDIPPALSEKYLSGLLWVLYGGKGHELTKHLLLANCAAALETRSDIISRMHNFLSDSNEGKLELFESLMTTSRAGQYVMQATLGDSTLITENNVPEILEKVKTALIEKHHIQSLQEKDDLKQYYDNQLKAKESEIQTTAETYTQELSDKTTEIERLAEIVNAGEQKNIHLSHEVDRTRESYEQLEKSIADKALERKVLVSKQVNLLLDDAKKYKRSLKLRVSLLTALFLAIVSLICDFNEVNALINLVVLTLVTFVSILFVPDYLLSKYIDAKCKKYFEVRVNKLFVTDSELSDLNIDWFNLVITDREPSNIPGGD
;
A
#
# COMPACT_ATOMS: atom_id res chain seq x y z
N MET A 1 41.49 3.03 -40.69
CA MET A 1 40.08 3.36 -40.98
C MET A 1 39.26 2.92 -39.79
N LYS A 2 38.85 3.87 -38.94
CA LYS A 2 38.17 3.63 -37.66
C LYS A 2 36.65 3.70 -37.86
N GLN A 3 36.03 2.68 -38.46
CA GLN A 3 34.56 2.60 -38.48
C GLN A 3 34.06 2.16 -37.09
N LYS A 4 33.97 3.19 -36.25
CA LYS A 4 33.08 3.47 -35.13
C LYS A 4 32.75 2.36 -34.13
N ARG A 5 33.20 2.59 -32.90
CA ARG A 5 32.73 1.92 -31.69
C ARG A 5 31.21 2.03 -31.45
N SER A 6 30.51 2.88 -32.20
CA SER A 6 29.04 2.89 -32.27
C SER A 6 28.46 1.58 -32.83
N VAL A 7 29.18 0.87 -33.71
CA VAL A 7 28.78 -0.46 -34.22
C VAL A 7 28.84 -1.53 -33.11
N ILE A 8 29.62 -1.27 -32.05
CA ILE A 8 29.88 -2.18 -30.93
C ILE A 8 28.74 -2.12 -29.89
N ALA A 9 28.40 -0.91 -29.47
CA ALA A 9 27.21 -0.69 -28.67
C ALA A 9 25.95 -1.18 -29.39
N TYR A 10 25.94 -1.12 -30.73
CA TYR A 10 24.87 -1.63 -31.59
C TYR A 10 24.75 -3.16 -31.52
N SER A 11 25.87 -3.88 -31.65
CA SER A 11 25.88 -5.34 -31.53
C SER A 11 25.44 -5.81 -30.14
N PHE A 12 25.86 -5.11 -29.08
CA PHE A 12 25.44 -5.40 -27.71
C PHE A 12 23.95 -5.15 -27.48
N LEU A 13 23.40 -4.10 -28.10
CA LEU A 13 21.97 -3.78 -28.04
C LEU A 13 21.13 -4.80 -28.85
N ALA A 14 21.65 -5.26 -30.00
CA ALA A 14 21.03 -6.33 -30.78
C ALA A 14 21.02 -7.68 -30.03
N GLN A 15 22.06 -7.97 -29.25
CA GLN A 15 22.18 -9.19 -28.44
C GLN A 15 21.15 -9.24 -27.30
N THR A 16 20.94 -8.14 -26.58
CA THR A 16 19.95 -8.06 -25.48
C THR A 16 18.49 -8.19 -25.96
N SER A 17 18.24 -7.99 -27.26
CA SER A 17 16.91 -7.99 -27.85
C SER A 17 16.42 -9.37 -28.32
N ARG A 18 17.31 -10.37 -28.43
CA ARG A 18 17.00 -11.71 -28.93
C ARG A 18 17.03 -12.73 -27.80
N GLY A 19 15.92 -12.84 -27.07
CA GLY A 19 15.67 -13.97 -26.19
C GLY A 19 15.57 -15.27 -27.01
N GLU A 20 16.24 -16.32 -26.56
CA GLU A 20 16.06 -17.72 -26.99
C GLU A 20 16.70 -18.17 -28.33
N GLY A 21 17.69 -17.44 -28.86
CA GLY A 21 18.54 -17.92 -29.97
C GLY A 21 19.92 -18.43 -29.52
N ASP A 22 20.64 -19.11 -30.43
CA ASP A 22 22.08 -19.42 -30.29
C ASP A 22 22.83 -18.14 -29.90
N LEU A 23 23.36 -18.10 -28.67
CA LEU A 23 23.89 -16.88 -28.01
C LEU A 23 24.99 -16.20 -28.85
N LEU A 24 25.67 -16.97 -29.71
CA LEU A 24 26.70 -16.49 -30.64
C LEU A 24 26.15 -15.85 -31.92
N GLN A 25 24.93 -16.17 -32.35
CA GLN A 25 24.25 -15.47 -33.44
C GLN A 25 23.98 -14.00 -33.08
N GLY A 26 23.80 -13.71 -31.78
CA GLY A 26 23.72 -12.34 -31.26
C GLY A 26 25.02 -11.55 -31.41
N LEU A 27 26.16 -12.25 -31.45
CA LEU A 27 27.52 -11.68 -31.57
C LEU A 27 28.04 -11.65 -33.01
N THR A 28 27.31 -12.27 -33.96
CA THR A 28 27.64 -12.24 -35.39
C THR A 28 27.86 -10.81 -35.94
N PRO A 29 27.09 -9.77 -35.51
CA PRO A 29 27.37 -8.39 -35.92
C PRO A 29 28.70 -7.81 -35.42
N ILE A 30 29.33 -8.36 -34.37
CA ILE A 30 30.68 -7.98 -33.90
C ILE A 30 31.75 -8.48 -34.86
N PHE A 31 31.59 -9.70 -35.36
CA PHE A 31 32.60 -10.38 -36.15
C PHE A 31 32.56 -10.01 -37.64
N LYS A 32 31.39 -9.66 -38.18
CA LYS A 32 31.22 -9.26 -39.59
C LYS A 32 32.09 -8.06 -40.01
N PRO A 33 32.23 -6.97 -39.23
CA PRO A 33 33.16 -5.88 -39.51
C PRO A 33 34.63 -6.32 -39.58
N ILE A 34 35.07 -7.21 -38.70
CA ILE A 34 36.45 -7.73 -38.67
C ILE A 34 36.72 -8.53 -39.95
N ALA A 35 35.78 -9.40 -40.33
CA ALA A 35 35.88 -10.17 -41.56
C ALA A 35 35.86 -9.29 -42.82
N LYS A 36 35.15 -8.14 -42.78
CA LYS A 36 35.19 -7.15 -43.87
C LYS A 36 36.53 -6.40 -43.96
N SER A 37 37.15 -6.06 -42.83
CA SER A 37 38.43 -5.32 -42.83
C SER A 37 39.63 -6.21 -43.15
N HIS A 38 39.56 -7.50 -42.81
CA HIS A 38 40.59 -8.50 -43.07
C HIS A 38 40.19 -9.50 -44.17
N ALA A 39 39.31 -9.09 -45.10
CA ALA A 39 38.76 -9.97 -46.12
C ALA A 39 39.88 -10.68 -46.92
N ASN A 40 39.76 -12.00 -47.06
CA ASN A 40 40.72 -12.90 -47.70
C ASN A 40 42.10 -13.04 -47.00
N GLU A 41 42.34 -12.41 -45.85
CA GLU A 41 43.53 -12.67 -45.04
C GLU A 41 43.43 -14.01 -44.30
N LYS A 42 44.58 -14.57 -43.90
CA LYS A 42 44.66 -15.81 -43.14
C LYS A 42 44.13 -15.57 -41.72
N PHE A 43 43.14 -16.36 -41.31
CA PHE A 43 42.60 -16.32 -39.96
C PHE A 43 43.59 -16.97 -38.98
N GLN A 44 44.05 -16.20 -37.99
CA GLN A 44 44.79 -16.71 -36.84
C GLN A 44 44.02 -16.39 -35.55
N PRO A 45 43.76 -17.39 -34.68
CA PRO A 45 43.03 -17.18 -33.43
C PRO A 45 43.67 -16.13 -32.52
N GLU A 46 45.00 -16.11 -32.39
CA GLU A 46 45.74 -15.12 -31.60
C GLU A 46 45.57 -13.70 -32.13
N GLU A 47 45.72 -13.52 -33.45
CA GLU A 47 45.54 -12.21 -34.10
C GLU A 47 44.08 -11.75 -33.97
N PHE A 48 43.12 -12.66 -34.13
CA PHE A 48 41.69 -12.35 -33.95
C PHE A 48 41.35 -11.97 -32.51
N ALA A 49 41.93 -12.63 -31.50
CA ALA A 49 41.76 -12.27 -30.09
C ALA A 49 42.32 -10.88 -29.81
N ALA A 50 43.54 -10.59 -30.29
CA ALA A 50 44.17 -9.29 -30.14
C ALA A 50 43.40 -8.18 -30.90
N ILE A 51 42.84 -8.49 -32.06
CA ILE A 51 41.96 -7.59 -32.81
C ILE A 51 40.68 -7.35 -32.01
N ILE A 52 40.11 -8.38 -31.37
CA ILE A 52 38.89 -8.21 -30.58
C ILE A 52 39.14 -7.34 -29.34
N ASP A 53 40.23 -7.61 -28.61
CA ASP A 53 40.62 -6.81 -27.44
C ASP A 53 40.93 -5.36 -27.84
N SER A 54 41.70 -5.14 -28.90
CA SER A 54 42.08 -3.79 -29.34
C SER A 54 40.92 -2.97 -29.92
N LEU A 55 40.00 -3.60 -30.65
CA LEU A 55 38.86 -2.93 -31.27
C LEU A 55 37.70 -2.75 -30.29
N TYR A 56 37.40 -3.79 -29.50
CA TYR A 56 36.18 -3.89 -28.71
C TYR A 56 36.40 -3.85 -27.19
N GLY A 57 37.63 -3.95 -26.69
CA GLY A 57 37.91 -4.05 -25.24
C GLY A 57 37.42 -5.36 -24.61
N ILE A 58 36.88 -6.27 -25.43
CA ILE A 58 36.39 -7.56 -24.98
C ILE A 58 37.58 -8.51 -24.91
N LYS A 59 37.84 -9.03 -23.71
CA LYS A 59 38.93 -9.97 -23.51
C LYS A 59 38.45 -11.36 -23.84
N VAL A 60 38.87 -11.85 -24.99
CA VAL A 60 38.62 -13.22 -25.43
C VAL A 60 39.94 -13.95 -25.44
N HIS A 61 39.99 -15.11 -24.80
CA HIS A 61 41.17 -15.95 -24.87
C HIS A 61 41.31 -16.60 -26.26
N HIS A 62 42.55 -16.76 -26.76
CA HIS A 62 42.81 -17.28 -28.11
C HIS A 62 42.22 -18.68 -28.35
N TRP A 63 42.23 -19.53 -27.33
CA TRP A 63 41.67 -20.89 -27.39
C TRP A 63 40.14 -20.87 -27.47
N ALA A 64 39.48 -19.87 -26.88
CA ALA A 64 38.04 -19.75 -27.00
C ALA A 64 37.65 -19.46 -28.45
N ILE A 65 38.49 -18.72 -29.17
CA ILE A 65 38.33 -18.47 -30.61
C ILE A 65 38.61 -19.72 -31.44
N GLU A 66 39.63 -20.52 -31.11
CA GLU A 66 39.89 -21.81 -31.77
C GLU A 66 38.66 -22.72 -31.74
N ASP A 67 38.00 -22.79 -30.59
CA ASP A 67 36.83 -23.64 -30.40
C ASP A 67 35.55 -23.01 -30.98
N LEU A 68 35.55 -21.69 -31.27
CA LEU A 68 34.49 -20.99 -32.00
C LEU A 68 34.59 -21.13 -33.53
N ILE A 69 35.70 -21.65 -34.08
CA ILE A 69 35.92 -21.81 -35.53
C ILE A 69 34.74 -22.49 -36.25
N PRO A 70 34.18 -23.62 -35.79
CA PRO A 70 33.04 -24.27 -36.45
C PRO A 70 31.79 -23.39 -36.50
N ARG A 71 31.61 -22.53 -35.49
CA ARG A 71 30.47 -21.60 -35.39
C ARG A 71 30.67 -20.33 -36.20
N LEU A 72 31.92 -19.86 -36.31
CA LEU A 72 32.29 -18.76 -37.19
C LEU A 72 32.15 -19.16 -38.66
N GLU A 73 32.43 -20.41 -39.00
CA GLU A 73 32.18 -21.00 -40.32
C GLU A 73 30.68 -21.10 -40.62
N SER A 74 29.87 -21.60 -39.67
CA SER A 74 28.41 -21.69 -39.86
C SER A 74 27.73 -20.32 -39.95
N ALA A 75 28.29 -19.30 -39.30
CA ALA A 75 27.87 -17.91 -39.39
C ALA A 75 28.38 -17.19 -40.65
N GLY A 76 29.18 -17.85 -41.50
CA GLY A 76 29.70 -17.30 -42.76
C GLY A 76 30.78 -16.22 -42.60
N ILE A 77 31.41 -16.13 -41.43
CA ILE A 77 32.46 -15.13 -41.11
C ILE A 77 33.83 -15.56 -41.64
N ILE A 78 34.09 -16.87 -41.63
CA ILE A 78 35.31 -17.48 -42.15
C ILE A 78 34.95 -18.61 -43.12
N TYR A 79 35.80 -18.86 -44.10
CA TYR A 79 35.67 -20.00 -45.03
C TYR A 79 36.96 -20.82 -45.08
N LYS A 80 36.81 -22.12 -45.33
CA LYS A 80 37.94 -23.07 -45.44
C LYS A 80 38.57 -23.02 -46.83
N VAL A 81 39.88 -22.87 -46.88
CA VAL A 81 40.71 -23.01 -48.09
C VAL A 81 41.62 -24.21 -47.92
N LYS A 82 41.45 -25.23 -48.77
CA LYS A 82 42.35 -26.39 -48.83
C LYS A 82 43.54 -26.06 -49.73
N ILE A 83 44.74 -26.01 -49.15
CA ILE A 83 45.99 -25.76 -49.88
C ILE A 83 46.68 -27.09 -50.25
N THR A 84 46.55 -28.13 -49.41
CA THR A 84 47.04 -29.51 -49.65
C THR A 84 46.23 -30.54 -48.85
N ASP A 85 46.29 -31.84 -49.18
CA ASP A 85 45.48 -32.93 -48.56
C ASP A 85 45.61 -33.07 -47.02
N GLU A 86 46.60 -32.43 -46.38
CA GLU A 86 46.84 -32.48 -44.93
C GLU A 86 46.82 -31.10 -44.21
N ILE A 87 46.69 -29.97 -44.93
CA ILE A 87 46.75 -28.63 -44.33
C ILE A 87 45.51 -27.81 -44.74
N GLU A 88 44.63 -27.62 -43.77
CA GLU A 88 43.44 -26.77 -43.87
C GLU A 88 43.77 -25.37 -43.31
N GLN A 89 43.50 -24.30 -44.08
CA GLN A 89 43.64 -22.92 -43.62
C GLN A 89 42.30 -22.18 -43.69
N TYR A 90 42.05 -21.34 -42.70
CA TYR A 90 40.83 -20.52 -42.62
C TYR A 90 41.15 -19.10 -43.12
N HIS A 91 40.24 -18.53 -43.90
CA HIS A 91 40.32 -17.15 -44.39
C HIS A 91 39.03 -16.39 -44.06
N TYR A 92 39.11 -15.06 -43.91
CA TYR A 92 37.94 -14.21 -43.64
C TYR A 92 37.06 -14.05 -44.88
N SER A 93 35.74 -14.20 -44.72
CA SER A 93 34.73 -14.07 -45.76
C SER A 93 34.51 -12.61 -46.21
N GLU A 94 34.22 -12.42 -47.49
CA GLU A 94 33.90 -11.13 -48.08
C GLU A 94 32.41 -10.79 -47.84
N ILE A 95 32.11 -9.90 -46.90
CA ILE A 95 30.74 -9.58 -46.45
C ILE A 95 30.24 -8.28 -47.06
N GLN A 96 29.07 -8.32 -47.72
CA GLN A 96 28.49 -7.19 -48.48
C GLN A 96 27.29 -6.47 -47.82
N GLU A 97 26.76 -6.91 -46.67
CA GLU A 97 25.56 -6.29 -46.08
C GLU A 97 25.82 -4.88 -45.47
N GLU A 98 24.92 -3.93 -45.77
CA GLU A 98 24.79 -2.63 -45.09
C GLU A 98 23.94 -2.78 -43.81
N PHE A 99 24.41 -2.18 -42.72
CA PHE A 99 23.82 -2.30 -41.38
C PHE A 99 22.48 -1.55 -41.25
N ASN A 100 21.61 -1.99 -40.33
CA ASN A 100 20.31 -1.35 -40.04
C ASN A 100 20.48 0.07 -39.46
N GLU A 101 20.07 1.10 -40.22
CA GLU A 101 20.17 2.54 -39.90
C GLU A 101 19.44 3.03 -38.62
N VAL A 102 18.56 2.22 -38.03
CA VAL A 102 17.65 2.67 -36.95
C VAL A 102 18.36 2.74 -35.59
N THR A 103 19.33 1.87 -35.33
CA THR A 103 19.95 1.71 -34.00
C THR A 103 21.30 2.44 -33.86
N GLU A 104 22.01 2.75 -34.97
CA GLU A 104 23.18 3.65 -34.94
C GLU A 104 22.80 5.07 -34.48
N LYS A 105 21.57 5.50 -34.80
CA LYS A 105 21.01 6.80 -34.36
C LYS A 105 20.86 6.87 -32.85
N ASP A 106 20.47 5.78 -32.19
CA ASP A 106 20.26 5.76 -30.73
C ASP A 106 21.58 5.86 -29.97
N ILE A 107 22.63 5.20 -30.45
CA ILE A 107 23.97 5.26 -29.85
C ILE A 107 24.61 6.62 -30.09
N LYS A 108 24.45 7.16 -31.30
CA LYS A 108 24.88 8.53 -31.60
C LYS A 108 24.16 9.55 -30.72
N HIS A 109 22.88 9.32 -30.42
CA HIS A 109 22.12 10.15 -29.50
C HIS A 109 22.69 10.09 -28.07
N VAL A 110 23.13 8.93 -27.59
CA VAL A 110 23.80 8.79 -26.29
C VAL A 110 25.14 9.51 -26.27
N THR A 111 25.98 9.34 -27.28
CA THR A 111 27.32 9.97 -27.33
C THR A 111 27.22 11.49 -27.48
N GLU A 112 26.32 11.99 -28.34
CA GLU A 112 26.03 13.43 -28.46
C GLU A 112 25.52 14.03 -27.14
N ALA A 113 24.64 13.30 -26.42
CA ALA A 113 24.16 13.74 -25.11
C ALA A 113 25.28 13.79 -24.06
N PHE A 114 26.23 12.85 -24.11
CA PHE A 114 27.41 12.85 -23.23
C PHE A 114 28.37 14.00 -23.52
N VAL A 115 28.64 14.29 -24.80
CA VAL A 115 29.47 15.43 -25.22
C VAL A 115 28.83 16.75 -24.78
N ALA A 116 27.52 16.91 -25.01
CA ALA A 116 26.77 18.10 -24.57
C ALA A 116 26.81 18.30 -23.05
N PHE A 117 26.83 17.22 -22.27
CA PHE A 117 26.97 17.26 -20.82
C PHE A 117 28.40 17.59 -20.37
N SER A 118 29.41 17.12 -21.09
CA SER A 118 30.83 17.22 -20.69
C SER A 118 31.46 18.56 -21.08
N ASN A 119 31.08 19.16 -22.22
CA ASN A 119 31.68 20.40 -22.72
C ASN A 119 31.65 21.57 -21.71
N PRO A 120 30.53 21.88 -21.02
CA PRO A 120 30.50 22.98 -20.05
C PRO A 120 31.45 22.77 -18.85
N ILE A 121 31.69 21.51 -18.47
CA ILE A 121 32.58 21.16 -17.35
C ILE A 121 34.05 21.26 -17.80
N LEU A 122 34.36 20.86 -19.03
CA LEU A 122 35.69 20.94 -19.61
C LEU A 122 36.11 22.38 -19.93
N GLU A 123 35.19 23.18 -20.49
CA GLU A 123 35.39 24.61 -20.74
C GLU A 123 35.69 25.38 -19.45
N PHE A 124 35.02 25.02 -18.35
CA PHE A 124 35.25 25.63 -17.04
C PHE A 124 36.70 25.47 -16.54
N HIS A 125 37.36 24.37 -16.90
CA HIS A 125 38.76 24.12 -16.55
C HIS A 125 39.76 24.47 -17.66
N GLY A 126 39.29 25.01 -18.79
CA GLY A 126 40.13 25.32 -19.94
C GLY A 126 40.73 24.08 -20.62
N LEU A 127 40.09 22.91 -20.48
CA LEU A 127 40.53 21.66 -21.09
C LEU A 127 39.87 21.49 -22.47
N ALA A 128 40.66 21.61 -23.54
CA ALA A 128 40.20 21.33 -24.90
C ALA A 128 40.45 19.85 -25.24
N ILE A 129 39.43 19.01 -25.04
CA ILE A 129 39.44 17.61 -25.49
C ILE A 129 38.61 17.54 -26.77
N ASP A 130 39.14 16.87 -27.79
CA ASP A 130 38.41 16.64 -29.04
C ASP A 130 37.16 15.76 -28.81
N SER A 131 36.04 16.12 -29.44
CA SER A 131 34.76 15.45 -29.22
C SER A 131 34.81 13.97 -29.62
N GLU A 132 35.54 13.61 -30.68
CA GLU A 132 35.68 12.21 -31.13
C GLU A 132 36.43 11.36 -30.09
N THR A 133 37.45 11.94 -29.45
CA THR A 133 38.21 11.27 -28.38
C THR A 133 37.35 11.05 -27.13
N LEU A 134 36.43 11.97 -26.83
CA LEU A 134 35.54 11.91 -25.69
C LEU A 134 34.45 10.82 -25.87
N GLU A 135 33.91 10.71 -27.09
CA GLU A 135 32.97 9.65 -27.46
C GLU A 135 33.60 8.26 -27.34
N ASP A 136 34.80 8.08 -27.92
CA ASP A 136 35.54 6.81 -27.88
C ASP A 136 35.88 6.39 -26.45
N ALA A 137 36.22 7.36 -25.60
CA ALA A 137 36.57 7.08 -24.21
C ALA A 137 35.34 6.71 -23.35
N PHE A 138 34.19 7.35 -23.61
CA PHE A 138 32.93 7.01 -22.94
C PHE A 138 32.43 5.62 -23.32
N LEU A 139 32.51 5.27 -24.61
CA LEU A 139 32.14 3.94 -25.07
C LEU A 139 33.05 2.87 -24.47
N ASN A 140 34.36 3.11 -24.40
CA ASN A 140 35.28 2.20 -23.69
C ASN A 140 34.88 2.02 -22.23
N GLN A 141 34.53 3.12 -21.56
CA GLN A 141 34.16 3.06 -20.15
C GLN A 141 32.85 2.29 -19.91
N LEU A 142 31.90 2.38 -20.84
CA LEU A 142 30.66 1.60 -20.80
C LEU A 142 30.90 0.10 -21.01
N VAL A 143 31.90 -0.26 -21.81
CA VAL A 143 32.25 -1.66 -22.08
C VAL A 143 33.07 -2.26 -20.94
N ASP A 144 34.10 -1.57 -20.48
CA ASP A 144 34.96 -2.04 -19.39
C ASP A 144 34.23 -2.02 -18.04
N MET A 145 33.22 -1.15 -17.90
CA MET A 145 32.52 -0.83 -16.65
C MET A 145 33.47 -0.56 -15.48
N ASP A 146 34.70 -0.12 -15.74
CA ASP A 146 35.78 -0.05 -14.76
C ASP A 146 36.07 1.37 -14.30
N PHE A 147 35.25 1.84 -13.36
CA PHE A 147 35.39 3.18 -12.80
C PHE A 147 36.32 3.21 -11.55
N ILE A 148 36.94 2.07 -11.22
CA ILE A 148 37.76 1.89 -10.00
C ILE A 148 39.14 2.58 -10.15
N SER A 149 39.55 2.94 -11.36
CA SER A 149 40.84 3.63 -11.61
C SER A 149 41.00 4.90 -10.76
N ILE A 150 39.89 5.53 -10.37
CA ILE A 150 39.89 6.71 -9.51
C ILE A 150 40.30 6.45 -8.06
N LEU A 151 39.93 5.28 -7.53
CA LEU A 151 40.28 4.85 -6.17
C LEU A 151 41.78 4.52 -6.08
N LEU A 152 42.39 4.14 -7.21
CA LEU A 152 43.81 3.81 -7.32
C LEU A 152 44.71 5.05 -7.46
N LYS A 153 44.16 6.23 -7.77
CA LYS A 153 44.97 7.46 -7.96
C LYS A 153 45.59 7.92 -6.63
N PRO A 154 46.91 8.18 -6.58
CA PRO A 154 47.59 8.57 -5.34
C PRO A 154 47.11 9.91 -4.79
N ASP A 155 47.20 10.04 -3.46
CA ASP A 155 46.83 11.24 -2.70
C ASP A 155 47.97 12.27 -2.79
N ARG A 156 47.78 13.33 -3.57
CA ARG A 156 48.76 14.41 -3.78
C ARG A 156 48.67 15.53 -2.74
N SER A 157 47.75 15.46 -1.76
CA SER A 157 47.58 16.50 -0.74
C SER A 157 48.86 16.79 0.06
N LYS A 158 49.71 15.78 0.25
CA LYS A 158 50.99 15.88 0.97
C LYS A 158 52.16 16.31 0.11
N GLU A 159 52.02 16.42 -1.20
CA GLU A 159 53.09 16.95 -2.07
C GLU A 159 53.05 18.48 -2.09
N ASP A 160 51.85 19.07 -2.12
CA ASP A 160 51.66 20.53 -2.14
C ASP A 160 51.81 21.18 -0.75
N SER A 161 51.56 20.44 0.34
CA SER A 161 51.75 20.94 1.72
C SER A 161 53.22 20.93 2.19
N LYS A 162 54.15 20.45 1.37
CA LYS A 162 55.57 20.38 1.73
C LYS A 162 56.24 21.71 1.43
N SER A 163 56.54 22.46 2.49
CA SER A 163 57.61 23.45 2.50
C SER A 163 58.86 22.90 1.78
N ASN A 164 59.58 23.76 1.03
CA ASN A 164 60.86 23.52 0.33
C ASN A 164 62.00 22.85 1.15
N LYS A 165 61.75 22.42 2.39
CA LYS A 165 62.71 21.80 3.32
C LYS A 165 62.60 20.27 3.45
N THR A 166 61.63 19.60 2.83
CA THR A 166 61.52 18.13 2.91
C THR A 166 62.10 17.48 1.65
N ILE A 167 63.26 16.83 1.78
CA ILE A 167 63.88 16.02 0.71
C ILE A 167 63.00 14.77 0.51
N SER A 168 62.22 14.74 -0.56
CA SER A 168 61.54 13.52 -1.01
C SER A 168 62.45 12.73 -1.96
N LEU A 169 62.43 11.40 -1.84
CA LEU A 169 63.04 10.51 -2.81
C LEU A 169 62.48 10.80 -4.21
N LYS A 170 63.36 10.88 -5.20
CA LYS A 170 62.98 11.07 -6.62
C LYS A 170 62.14 9.86 -7.04
N LYS A 171 60.91 10.10 -7.51
CA LYS A 171 60.04 9.03 -8.04
C LYS A 171 60.74 8.35 -9.23
N SER A 172 60.52 7.05 -9.43
CA SER A 172 61.01 6.36 -10.62
C SER A 172 60.22 6.84 -11.85
N LYS A 173 60.85 6.81 -13.04
CA LYS A 173 60.18 7.23 -14.29
C LYS A 173 58.90 6.42 -14.55
N ASP A 174 58.96 5.11 -14.31
CA ASP A 174 57.82 4.20 -14.46
C ASP A 174 56.64 4.57 -13.55
N GLN A 175 56.92 5.13 -12.36
CA GLN A 175 55.89 5.59 -11.43
C GLN A 175 55.24 6.89 -11.92
N GLU A 176 56.00 7.83 -12.49
CA GLU A 176 55.46 9.08 -13.04
C GLU A 176 54.58 8.84 -14.27
N GLU A 177 54.99 7.95 -15.18
CA GLU A 177 54.21 7.59 -16.37
C GLU A 177 52.89 6.91 -15.99
N TRP A 178 52.94 5.95 -15.06
CA TRP A 178 51.75 5.28 -14.53
C TRP A 178 50.78 6.25 -13.82
N GLU A 179 51.29 7.18 -12.99
CA GLU A 179 50.48 8.19 -12.33
C GLU A 179 49.77 9.12 -13.33
N ASN A 180 50.43 9.47 -14.44
CA ASN A 180 49.87 10.34 -15.47
C ASN A 180 48.78 9.64 -16.30
N GLU A 181 48.99 8.38 -16.67
CA GLU A 181 47.99 7.59 -17.40
C GLU A 181 46.70 7.40 -16.57
N ILE A 182 46.85 7.04 -15.29
CA ILE A 182 45.73 6.90 -14.36
C ILE A 182 45.04 8.24 -14.14
N SER A 183 45.79 9.34 -14.03
CA SER A 183 45.19 10.66 -13.84
C SER A 183 44.41 11.16 -15.06
N ALA A 184 44.74 10.70 -16.27
CA ALA A 184 43.97 11.01 -17.47
C ALA A 184 42.69 10.18 -17.55
N ARG A 185 42.78 8.86 -17.31
CA ARG A 185 41.62 7.95 -17.27
C ARG A 185 40.61 8.36 -16.22
N SER A 186 41.06 8.62 -14.99
CA SER A 186 40.17 9.00 -13.89
C SER A 186 39.33 10.27 -14.14
N LYS A 187 39.81 11.24 -14.94
CA LYS A 187 39.00 12.42 -15.31
C LYS A 187 37.79 12.04 -16.17
N ILE A 188 38.00 11.12 -17.10
CA ILE A 188 36.97 10.60 -17.98
C ILE A 188 35.99 9.74 -17.16
N ASP A 189 36.49 8.95 -16.21
CA ASP A 189 35.65 8.13 -15.32
C ASP A 189 34.66 8.98 -14.52
N VAL A 190 35.11 10.13 -13.97
CA VAL A 190 34.21 11.07 -13.26
C VAL A 190 33.14 11.63 -14.18
N LEU A 191 33.50 12.02 -15.40
CA LEU A 191 32.55 12.58 -16.37
C LEU A 191 31.51 11.54 -16.76
N ALA A 192 31.96 10.33 -17.11
CA ALA A 192 31.10 9.22 -17.48
C ALA A 192 30.16 8.83 -16.32
N ALA A 193 30.70 8.66 -15.11
CA ALA A 193 29.89 8.34 -13.93
C ALA A 193 28.88 9.44 -13.59
N SER A 194 29.29 10.71 -13.68
CA SER A 194 28.40 11.87 -13.45
C SER A 194 27.25 11.89 -14.45
N PHE A 195 27.54 11.63 -15.73
CA PHE A 195 26.54 11.58 -16.78
C PHE A 195 25.55 10.43 -16.58
N ILE A 196 26.03 9.23 -16.21
CA ILE A 196 25.18 8.05 -15.99
C ILE A 196 24.25 8.29 -14.79
N ILE A 197 24.76 8.81 -13.66
CA ILE A 197 23.94 9.13 -12.49
C ILE A 197 22.93 10.23 -12.78
N ASP A 198 23.31 11.25 -13.57
CA ASP A 198 22.37 12.30 -13.92
C ASP A 198 21.28 11.78 -14.87
N THR A 199 21.65 10.98 -15.87
CA THR A 199 20.72 10.37 -16.82
C THR A 199 19.75 9.41 -16.14
N HIS A 200 20.20 8.62 -15.16
CA HIS A 200 19.34 7.77 -14.34
C HIS A 200 18.20 8.58 -13.67
N LYS A 201 18.48 9.83 -13.29
CA LYS A 201 17.54 10.70 -12.55
C LYS A 201 16.69 11.58 -13.47
N THR A 202 17.25 12.07 -14.58
CA THR A 202 16.59 13.06 -15.46
C THR A 202 15.93 12.42 -16.68
N LYS A 203 16.50 11.33 -17.22
CA LYS A 203 16.12 10.76 -18.52
C LYS A 203 16.12 9.21 -18.46
N PRO A 204 15.07 8.58 -17.90
CA PRO A 204 15.03 7.12 -17.72
C PRO A 204 15.11 6.33 -19.04
N LYS A 205 14.57 6.86 -20.14
CA LYS A 205 14.65 6.22 -21.47
C LYS A 205 16.08 6.16 -22.01
N LEU A 206 16.86 7.21 -21.79
CA LEU A 206 18.26 7.25 -22.23
C LEU A 206 19.11 6.33 -21.33
N TYR A 207 18.80 6.30 -20.04
CA TYR A 207 19.44 5.38 -19.09
C TYR A 207 19.19 3.91 -19.45
N ASP A 208 17.97 3.52 -19.82
CA ASP A 208 17.66 2.15 -20.26
C ASP A 208 18.50 1.75 -21.49
N LEU A 209 18.74 2.68 -22.41
CA LEU A 209 19.59 2.42 -23.58
C LEU A 209 21.05 2.19 -23.18
N ILE A 210 21.59 3.04 -22.29
CA ILE A 210 22.93 2.89 -21.71
C ILE A 210 23.07 1.54 -21.00
N MET A 211 22.05 1.17 -20.22
CA MET A 211 22.00 -0.10 -19.51
C MET A 211 22.05 -1.30 -20.45
N ARG A 212 21.26 -1.29 -21.54
CA ARG A 212 21.27 -2.39 -22.52
C ARG A 212 22.64 -2.56 -23.18
N VAL A 213 23.33 -1.46 -23.46
CA VAL A 213 24.69 -1.49 -24.01
C VAL A 213 25.67 -2.10 -23.00
N ALA A 214 25.65 -1.65 -21.75
CA ALA A 214 26.51 -2.17 -20.69
C ALA A 214 26.25 -3.66 -20.38
N THR A 215 24.97 -4.07 -20.34
CA THR A 215 24.60 -5.49 -20.19
C THR A 215 25.11 -6.31 -21.37
N GLY A 216 24.92 -5.88 -22.62
CA GLY A 216 25.40 -6.63 -23.77
C GLY A 216 26.94 -6.75 -23.81
N ALA A 217 27.66 -5.72 -23.36
CA ALA A 217 29.12 -5.77 -23.22
C ALA A 217 29.56 -6.84 -22.21
N LEU A 218 28.98 -6.83 -21.00
CA LEU A 218 29.27 -7.81 -19.95
C LEU A 218 28.98 -9.24 -20.42
N LEU A 219 27.85 -9.43 -21.09
CA LEU A 219 27.44 -10.74 -21.58
C LEU A 219 28.33 -11.24 -22.71
N SER A 220 28.79 -10.35 -23.58
CA SER A 220 29.69 -10.72 -24.66
C SER A 220 31.02 -11.25 -24.14
N GLU A 221 31.64 -10.59 -23.15
CA GLU A 221 32.87 -11.07 -22.53
C GLU A 221 32.71 -12.49 -21.97
N VAL A 222 31.59 -12.74 -21.30
CA VAL A 222 31.33 -14.04 -20.68
C VAL A 222 30.97 -15.11 -21.72
N ILE A 223 30.07 -14.83 -22.67
CA ILE A 223 29.64 -15.77 -23.71
C ILE A 223 30.80 -16.17 -24.61
N LEU A 224 31.71 -15.25 -24.92
CA LEU A 224 32.87 -15.55 -25.77
C LEU A 224 33.89 -16.43 -25.08
N ASN A 225 33.92 -16.44 -23.74
CA ASN A 225 34.85 -17.25 -22.96
C ASN A 225 34.22 -18.55 -22.42
N ILE A 226 32.89 -18.70 -22.43
CA ILE A 226 32.19 -19.91 -22.01
C ILE A 226 31.86 -20.78 -23.22
N GLN A 227 32.44 -21.98 -23.24
CA GLN A 227 32.06 -23.06 -24.15
C GLN A 227 30.73 -23.65 -23.70
N ASP A 228 29.75 -23.70 -24.61
CA ASP A 228 28.40 -24.29 -24.43
C ASP A 228 27.97 -24.42 -22.97
N PRO A 229 27.41 -23.35 -22.36
CA PRO A 229 27.00 -23.42 -20.97
C PRO A 229 25.96 -24.53 -20.84
N GLU A 230 26.27 -25.57 -20.06
CA GLU A 230 25.23 -26.40 -19.48
C GLU A 230 24.36 -25.48 -18.63
N VAL A 231 23.08 -25.39 -18.98
CA VAL A 231 22.14 -24.54 -18.26
C VAL A 231 21.78 -25.26 -16.95
N ASP A 232 21.77 -24.51 -15.85
CA ASP A 232 21.40 -25.01 -14.50
C ASP A 232 22.43 -25.92 -13.79
N VAL A 233 23.72 -25.61 -13.89
CA VAL A 233 24.79 -26.28 -13.14
C VAL A 233 24.64 -26.08 -11.63
N SER A 234 24.70 -27.15 -10.82
CA SER A 234 24.81 -27.01 -9.36
C SER A 234 26.21 -26.51 -8.95
N LEU A 235 26.29 -25.56 -8.01
CA LEU A 235 27.53 -25.06 -7.43
C LEU A 235 27.90 -25.77 -6.12
N ASP A 236 27.32 -26.95 -5.87
CA ASP A 236 27.63 -27.76 -4.70
C ASP A 236 29.12 -28.06 -4.59
N GLY A 237 29.70 -27.74 -3.44
CA GLY A 237 31.12 -27.95 -3.16
C GLY A 237 32.04 -26.78 -3.53
N LEU A 238 31.51 -25.75 -4.20
CA LEU A 238 32.22 -24.50 -4.45
C LEU A 238 32.16 -23.59 -3.21
N SER A 239 33.33 -23.09 -2.78
CA SER A 239 33.48 -22.09 -1.73
C SER A 239 34.01 -20.79 -2.34
N ILE A 240 33.18 -19.76 -2.30
CA ILE A 240 33.50 -18.43 -2.83
C ILE A 240 34.06 -17.59 -1.69
N ILE A 241 35.27 -17.08 -1.91
CA ILE A 241 36.02 -16.30 -0.94
C ILE A 241 35.95 -14.84 -1.33
N LEU A 242 35.38 -14.03 -0.46
CA LEU A 242 35.16 -12.61 -0.69
C LEU A 242 36.40 -11.80 -0.29
N ASP A 243 36.78 -10.86 -1.15
CA ASP A 243 37.75 -9.82 -0.83
C ASP A 243 37.21 -8.82 0.22
N THR A 244 38.11 -8.08 0.88
CA THR A 244 37.76 -7.13 1.95
C THR A 244 36.78 -6.04 1.50
N PRO A 245 36.95 -5.37 0.33
CA PRO A 245 35.99 -4.37 -0.14
C PRO A 245 34.60 -4.96 -0.40
N PHE A 246 34.55 -6.14 -1.03
CA PHE A 246 33.29 -6.83 -1.30
C PHE A 246 32.60 -7.26 0.00
N LEU A 247 33.38 -7.70 0.99
CA LEU A 247 32.88 -8.02 2.32
C LEU A 247 32.32 -6.78 3.05
N MET A 248 32.96 -5.62 2.92
CA MET A 248 32.42 -4.35 3.43
C MET A 248 31.08 -4.01 2.79
N SER A 249 30.95 -4.20 1.48
CA SER A 249 29.71 -3.99 0.74
C SER A 249 28.61 -4.95 1.19
N TYR A 250 28.91 -6.23 1.34
CA TYR A 250 27.96 -7.22 1.84
C TYR A 250 27.50 -6.93 3.29
N LEU A 251 28.39 -6.42 4.16
CA LEU A 251 28.06 -6.06 5.55
C LEU A 251 27.42 -4.67 5.71
N ASP A 252 26.96 -4.05 4.62
CA ASP A 252 26.37 -2.71 4.60
C ASP A 252 27.29 -1.63 5.20
N LEU A 253 28.62 -1.78 5.08
CA LEU A 253 29.58 -0.80 5.60
C LEU A 253 29.96 0.27 4.57
N SER A 254 29.70 0.04 3.28
CA SER A 254 30.01 0.96 2.18
C SER A 254 28.77 1.78 1.76
N SER A 255 28.31 1.67 0.51
CA SER A 255 27.10 2.33 0.01
C SER A 255 25.90 1.38 -0.03
N PRO A 256 24.67 1.88 0.10
CA PRO A 256 23.47 1.06 -0.06
C PRO A 256 23.37 0.37 -1.43
N GLU A 257 23.87 1.02 -2.49
CA GLU A 257 23.87 0.47 -3.85
C GLU A 257 24.80 -0.75 -3.96
N LEU A 258 26.01 -0.66 -3.39
CA LEU A 258 26.96 -1.77 -3.32
C LEU A 258 26.45 -2.91 -2.45
N HIS A 259 25.74 -2.57 -1.36
CA HIS A 259 25.13 -3.56 -0.48
C HIS A 259 24.06 -4.40 -1.18
N GLY A 260 23.16 -3.74 -1.93
CA GLY A 260 22.14 -4.43 -2.72
C GLY A 260 22.73 -5.38 -3.75
N PHE A 261 23.76 -4.92 -4.47
CA PHE A 261 24.50 -5.74 -5.43
C PHE A 261 25.18 -6.96 -4.79
N ALA A 262 25.91 -6.76 -3.69
CA ALA A 262 26.63 -7.82 -3.01
C ALA A 262 25.68 -8.89 -2.42
N ILE A 263 24.54 -8.47 -1.87
CA ILE A 263 23.50 -9.41 -1.41
C ILE A 263 22.96 -10.24 -2.58
N GLU A 264 22.59 -9.60 -3.69
CA GLU A 264 21.95 -10.28 -4.82
C GLU A 264 22.85 -11.38 -5.40
N ILE A 265 24.16 -11.12 -5.55
CA ILE A 265 25.13 -12.12 -6.00
C ILE A 265 25.27 -13.25 -4.99
N CYS A 266 25.46 -12.92 -3.71
CA CYS A 266 25.63 -13.91 -2.65
C CYS A 266 24.39 -14.81 -2.51
N ASP A 267 23.19 -14.25 -2.67
CA ASP A 267 21.94 -14.99 -2.60
C ASP A 267 21.77 -15.91 -3.81
N GLN A 268 22.12 -15.47 -5.02
CA GLN A 268 22.12 -16.33 -6.21
C GLN A 268 23.11 -17.50 -6.06
N LEU A 269 24.30 -17.24 -5.54
CA LEU A 269 25.31 -18.26 -5.29
C LEU A 269 24.86 -19.29 -4.25
N ARG A 270 24.28 -18.82 -3.14
CA ARG A 270 23.75 -19.70 -2.08
C ARG A 270 22.56 -20.51 -2.57
N ALA A 271 21.65 -19.91 -3.33
CA ALA A 271 20.51 -20.61 -3.91
C ALA A 271 20.92 -21.78 -4.81
N LYS A 272 22.14 -21.76 -5.35
CA LYS A 272 22.72 -22.80 -6.20
C LYS A 272 23.72 -23.72 -5.49
N GLY A 273 23.85 -23.65 -4.15
CA GLY A 273 24.64 -24.59 -3.34
C GLY A 273 26.08 -24.15 -3.02
N ALA A 274 26.50 -22.96 -3.48
CA ALA A 274 27.83 -22.44 -3.14
C ALA A 274 27.90 -21.98 -1.69
N LYS A 275 29.06 -22.19 -1.05
CA LYS A 275 29.37 -21.67 0.29
C LYS A 275 30.10 -20.34 0.17
N ILE A 276 29.73 -19.38 0.99
CA ILE A 276 30.40 -18.08 1.04
C ILE A 276 31.37 -18.06 2.22
N ALA A 277 32.57 -17.56 1.99
CA ALA A 277 33.63 -17.51 2.99
C ALA A 277 34.49 -16.25 2.87
N ALA A 278 35.28 -15.97 3.90
CA ALA A 278 36.32 -14.96 3.90
C ALA A 278 37.58 -15.49 4.61
N PHE A 279 38.75 -14.99 4.22
CA PHE A 279 39.99 -15.32 4.92
C PHE A 279 40.14 -14.51 6.21
N GLU A 280 40.81 -15.08 7.21
CA GLU A 280 41.12 -14.37 8.47
C GLU A 280 41.83 -13.03 8.26
N HIS A 281 42.81 -12.97 7.34
CA HIS A 281 43.53 -11.71 7.08
C HIS A 281 42.68 -10.67 6.36
N SER A 282 41.67 -11.07 5.57
CA SER A 282 40.69 -10.16 4.97
C SER A 282 39.76 -9.59 6.05
N VAL A 283 39.40 -10.39 7.06
CA VAL A 283 38.63 -9.91 8.22
C VAL A 283 39.48 -8.98 9.10
N ASP A 284 40.78 -9.22 9.23
CA ASP A 284 41.68 -8.30 9.93
C ASP A 284 41.84 -6.98 9.16
N GLU A 285 41.92 -7.04 7.83
CA GLU A 285 41.92 -5.85 6.99
C GLU A 285 40.62 -5.05 7.10
N LEU A 286 39.47 -5.74 7.13
CA LEU A 286 38.18 -5.12 7.39
C LEU A 286 38.21 -4.32 8.70
N LYS A 287 38.71 -4.92 9.79
CA LYS A 287 38.83 -4.25 11.10
C LYS A 287 39.77 -3.04 11.03
N ASP A 288 40.90 -3.17 10.36
CA ASP A 288 41.89 -2.09 10.23
C ASP A 288 41.32 -0.92 9.43
N ASN A 289 40.67 -1.20 8.29
CA ASN A 289 40.02 -0.21 7.45
C ASN A 289 38.91 0.51 8.22
N LEU A 290 38.07 -0.23 8.95
CA LEU A 290 36.96 0.35 9.72
C LEU A 290 37.46 1.20 10.89
N LYS A 291 38.49 0.76 11.62
CA LYS A 291 39.15 1.57 12.66
C LYS A 291 39.68 2.88 12.09
N ALA A 292 40.41 2.81 10.99
CA ALA A 292 41.01 3.99 10.36
C ALA A 292 39.94 4.99 9.91
N VAL A 293 38.84 4.53 9.32
CA VAL A 293 37.74 5.41 8.90
C VAL A 293 37.02 6.02 10.10
N ILE A 294 36.74 5.26 11.16
CA ILE A 294 36.11 5.77 12.39
C ILE A 294 36.98 6.84 13.05
N GLU A 295 38.28 6.60 13.18
CA GLU A 295 39.21 7.57 13.78
C GLU A 295 39.29 8.85 12.94
N ARG A 296 39.51 8.74 11.64
CA ARG A 296 39.56 9.92 10.75
C ARG A 296 38.26 10.72 10.78
N THR A 297 37.12 10.04 10.82
CA THR A 297 35.80 10.70 10.91
C THR A 297 35.65 11.50 12.20
N LYS A 298 36.12 10.96 13.34
CA LYS A 298 36.11 11.70 14.62
C LYS A 298 36.96 12.96 14.59
N TYR A 299 38.07 12.95 13.85
CA TYR A 299 38.95 14.11 13.68
C TYR A 299 38.52 15.05 12.55
N GLY A 300 37.33 14.85 11.94
CA GLY A 300 36.85 15.68 10.83
C GLY A 300 37.61 15.48 9.51
N GLN A 301 38.51 14.50 9.45
CA GLN A 301 39.35 14.18 8.28
C GLN A 301 38.88 12.92 7.54
N GLY A 302 37.71 12.40 7.92
CA GLY A 302 37.11 11.23 7.29
C GLY A 302 36.61 11.58 5.89
N SER A 303 37.01 10.78 4.92
CA SER A 303 36.52 10.86 3.54
C SER A 303 35.82 9.56 3.16
N GLY A 304 34.87 9.65 2.25
CA GLY A 304 34.20 8.50 1.67
C GLY A 304 32.85 8.13 2.29
N GLN A 305 32.07 7.27 1.63
CA GLN A 305 30.68 6.95 1.95
C GLN A 305 30.53 6.38 3.36
N THR A 306 31.43 5.49 3.78
CA THR A 306 31.44 4.99 5.16
C THR A 306 31.61 6.13 6.16
N SER A 307 32.48 7.11 5.90
CA SER A 307 32.66 8.28 6.77
C SER A 307 31.40 9.15 6.81
N ILE A 308 30.73 9.32 5.68
CA ILE A 308 29.46 10.06 5.58
C ILE A 308 28.38 9.39 6.44
N ARG A 309 28.25 8.07 6.34
CA ARG A 309 27.28 7.28 7.09
C ARG A 309 27.60 7.23 8.58
N LEU A 310 28.88 7.22 8.97
CA LEU A 310 29.31 7.27 10.38
C LEU A 310 28.85 8.51 11.14
N ARG A 311 28.41 9.57 10.45
CA ARG A 311 27.77 10.73 11.11
C ARG A 311 26.37 10.42 11.63
N GLN A 312 25.72 9.36 11.12
CA GLN A 312 24.47 8.86 11.66
C GLN A 312 24.74 7.96 12.86
N ARG A 313 24.13 8.29 14.01
CA ARG A 313 24.37 7.59 15.28
C ARG A 313 24.02 6.10 15.21
N SER A 314 22.95 5.73 14.50
CA SER A 314 22.55 4.33 14.30
C SER A 314 23.64 3.52 13.59
N PHE A 315 24.19 4.10 12.52
CA PHE A 315 25.25 3.48 11.74
C PHE A 315 26.58 3.43 12.50
N GLU A 316 26.92 4.48 13.26
CA GLU A 316 28.13 4.48 14.10
C GLU A 316 28.11 3.34 15.13
N VAL A 317 26.96 3.10 15.77
CA VAL A 317 26.78 1.99 16.72
C VAL A 317 26.91 0.65 16.00
N TYR A 318 26.31 0.51 14.81
CA TYR A 318 26.43 -0.68 14.00
C TYR A 318 27.88 -0.97 13.60
N ALA A 319 28.58 0.00 13.01
CA ALA A 319 29.98 -0.12 12.60
C ALA A 319 30.90 -0.50 13.76
N LYS A 320 30.71 0.10 14.95
CA LYS A 320 31.46 -0.29 16.16
C LYS A 320 31.14 -1.71 16.62
N SER A 321 29.87 -2.13 16.51
CA SER A 321 29.47 -3.51 16.81
C SER A 321 30.14 -4.51 15.87
N VAL A 322 30.19 -4.21 14.56
CA VAL A 322 30.90 -5.02 13.57
C VAL A 322 32.39 -5.07 13.89
N LEU A 323 32.99 -3.96 14.30
CA LEU A 323 34.40 -3.92 14.68
C LEU A 323 34.71 -4.79 15.91
N SER A 324 33.84 -4.76 16.93
CA SER A 324 34.04 -5.52 18.17
C SER A 324 33.69 -7.00 18.04
N ASN A 325 32.72 -7.35 17.18
CA ASN A 325 32.17 -8.70 17.08
C ASN A 325 32.18 -9.23 15.64
N SER A 326 33.23 -8.94 14.86
CA SER A 326 33.27 -9.24 13.42
C SER A 326 32.98 -10.71 13.12
N GLU A 327 33.54 -11.64 13.90
CA GLU A 327 33.36 -13.09 13.69
C GLU A 327 31.89 -13.50 13.89
N LEU A 328 31.22 -12.98 14.92
CA LEU A 328 29.80 -13.24 15.18
C LEU A 328 28.90 -12.64 14.09
N VAL A 329 29.27 -11.48 13.55
CA VAL A 329 28.53 -10.84 12.45
C VAL A 329 28.65 -11.67 11.18
N LEU A 330 29.85 -12.17 10.88
CA LEU A 330 30.10 -13.06 9.74
C LEU A 330 29.33 -14.39 9.88
N GLU A 331 29.33 -14.98 11.07
CA GLU A 331 28.55 -16.20 11.35
C GLU A 331 27.05 -15.97 11.14
N LYS A 332 26.50 -14.86 11.64
CA LYS A 332 25.09 -14.48 11.42
C LYS A 332 24.76 -14.21 9.94
N ALA A 333 25.75 -13.76 9.19
CA ALA A 333 25.68 -13.52 7.76
C ALA A 333 25.81 -14.80 6.92
N ASP A 334 26.04 -15.96 7.55
CA ASP A 334 26.34 -17.24 6.92
C ASP A 334 27.62 -17.20 6.07
N ILE A 335 28.64 -16.48 6.55
CA ILE A 335 29.96 -16.40 5.95
C ILE A 335 30.95 -17.25 6.76
N GLY A 336 31.50 -18.28 6.12
CA GLY A 336 32.52 -19.14 6.72
C GLY A 336 33.87 -18.42 6.88
N LEU A 337 34.51 -18.59 8.03
CA LEU A 337 35.87 -18.10 8.25
C LEU A 337 36.90 -19.17 7.87
N ILE A 338 37.76 -18.88 6.89
CA ILE A 338 38.82 -19.80 6.44
C ILE A 338 40.18 -19.33 6.95
N LYS A 339 40.85 -20.21 7.68
CA LYS A 339 42.25 -20.06 8.09
C LYS A 339 43.17 -20.17 6.88
N ASN A 340 44.21 -19.34 6.85
CA ASN A 340 45.23 -19.47 5.82
C ASN A 340 45.92 -20.84 5.90
N PRO A 341 46.15 -21.49 4.74
CA PRO A 341 46.80 -22.78 4.70
C PRO A 341 48.31 -22.63 4.91
N ASP A 342 48.74 -22.60 6.18
CA ASP A 342 50.14 -22.41 6.57
C ASP A 342 50.91 -23.73 6.80
N THR A 343 50.36 -24.86 6.33
CA THR A 343 51.03 -26.17 6.52
C THR A 343 52.17 -26.39 5.51
N PRO A 344 53.32 -26.98 5.90
CA PRO A 344 54.47 -27.17 5.00
C PRO A 344 54.14 -27.90 3.68
N HIS A 345 53.21 -28.85 3.72
CA HIS A 345 52.77 -29.60 2.55
C HIS A 345 52.00 -28.77 1.52
N VAL A 346 51.49 -27.60 1.89
CA VAL A 346 50.70 -26.77 0.98
C VAL A 346 51.58 -25.79 0.19
N TYR A 347 52.75 -25.45 0.73
CA TYR A 347 53.76 -24.65 0.04
C TYR A 347 54.39 -25.34 -1.18
N GLN A 348 54.18 -26.66 -1.35
CA GLN A 348 54.61 -27.38 -2.56
C GLN A 348 53.87 -26.90 -3.82
N TYR A 349 52.63 -26.41 -3.66
CA TYR A 349 51.80 -25.94 -4.78
C TYR A 349 52.04 -24.46 -5.08
N PHE A 350 52.42 -23.68 -4.07
CA PHE A 350 52.75 -22.27 -4.22
C PHE A 350 53.75 -21.85 -3.15
N SER A 351 55.01 -21.68 -3.56
CA SER A 351 56.13 -21.34 -2.66
C SER A 351 56.00 -19.92 -2.11
N GLU A 352 56.71 -19.61 -1.02
CA GLU A 352 56.83 -18.24 -0.52
C GLU A 352 57.56 -17.32 -1.51
N GLU A 353 58.44 -17.86 -2.35
CA GLU A 353 59.14 -17.11 -3.39
C GLU A 353 58.17 -16.69 -4.50
N ASN A 354 57.27 -17.60 -4.92
CA ASN A 354 56.20 -17.29 -5.87
C ASN A 354 55.25 -16.22 -5.31
N GLU A 355 54.97 -16.24 -4.01
CA GLU A 355 54.14 -15.23 -3.34
C GLU A 355 54.79 -13.84 -3.38
N LYS A 356 56.10 -13.76 -3.11
CA LYS A 356 56.85 -12.50 -3.23
C LYS A 356 56.99 -12.03 -4.67
N GLU A 357 57.15 -12.94 -5.62
CA GLU A 357 57.20 -12.58 -7.04
C GLU A 357 55.84 -12.06 -7.52
N LEU A 358 54.75 -12.73 -7.13
CA LEU A 358 53.39 -12.26 -7.38
C LEU A 358 53.20 -10.87 -6.77
N GLU A 359 53.54 -10.68 -5.49
CA GLU A 359 53.53 -9.36 -4.84
C GLU A 359 54.27 -8.35 -5.71
N SER A 360 55.51 -8.62 -6.15
CA SER A 360 56.26 -7.67 -6.99
C SER A 360 55.53 -7.29 -8.28
N LYS A 361 54.75 -8.20 -8.88
CA LYS A 361 54.00 -8.02 -10.13
C LYS A 361 52.62 -7.38 -9.98
N LEU A 362 52.03 -7.36 -8.78
CA LEU A 362 50.71 -6.75 -8.56
C LEU A 362 50.66 -5.22 -8.76
N GLY A 363 51.81 -4.58 -9.08
CA GLY A 363 51.89 -3.15 -9.36
C GLY A 363 52.05 -2.29 -8.09
N PHE A 364 51.73 -1.00 -8.19
CA PHE A 364 51.88 -0.05 -7.08
C PHE A 364 50.60 0.05 -6.24
N TYR A 365 50.75 -0.15 -4.94
CA TYR A 365 49.68 0.01 -3.95
C TYR A 365 50.01 1.17 -3.03
N ARG A 366 48.98 1.92 -2.61
CA ARG A 366 49.12 2.98 -1.59
C ARG A 366 49.62 2.42 -0.26
N PHE A 367 49.17 1.22 0.10
CA PHE A 367 49.51 0.55 1.35
C PHE A 367 50.19 -0.79 1.05
N PRO A 368 51.48 -0.97 1.41
CA PRO A 368 52.20 -2.23 1.19
C PRO A 368 51.54 -3.43 1.88
N LEU A 369 50.89 -3.22 3.03
CA LEU A 369 50.18 -4.28 3.74
C LEU A 369 48.96 -4.81 2.98
N ALA A 370 48.22 -3.95 2.28
CA ALA A 370 47.08 -4.37 1.44
C ALA A 370 47.59 -5.24 0.28
N LYS A 371 48.69 -4.82 -0.34
CA LYS A 371 49.35 -5.59 -1.40
C LYS A 371 49.79 -6.99 -0.97
N GLN A 372 50.36 -7.10 0.23
CA GLN A 372 50.75 -8.39 0.81
C GLN A 372 49.53 -9.27 1.10
N ARG A 373 48.45 -8.68 1.62
CA ARG A 373 47.20 -9.40 1.90
C ARG A 373 46.54 -9.92 0.62
N ASP A 374 46.52 -9.13 -0.45
CA ASP A 374 46.00 -9.54 -1.76
C ASP A 374 46.81 -10.69 -2.36
N ALA A 375 48.14 -10.58 -2.37
CA ALA A 375 49.02 -11.65 -2.83
C ALA A 375 48.82 -12.93 -2.01
N LYS A 376 48.66 -12.79 -0.69
CA LYS A 376 48.39 -13.89 0.22
C LYS A 376 47.03 -14.55 -0.04
N SER A 377 45.97 -13.77 -0.32
CA SER A 377 44.65 -14.31 -0.70
C SER A 377 44.74 -15.21 -1.92
N ILE A 378 45.40 -14.74 -2.98
CA ILE A 378 45.59 -15.50 -4.22
C ILE A 378 46.41 -16.76 -3.95
N ALA A 379 47.54 -16.62 -3.25
CA ALA A 379 48.40 -17.75 -2.88
C ALA A 379 47.61 -18.80 -2.08
N SER A 380 46.81 -18.38 -1.10
CA SER A 380 45.94 -19.24 -0.29
C SER A 380 44.93 -20.01 -1.12
N VAL A 381 44.34 -19.41 -2.17
CA VAL A 381 43.43 -20.16 -3.06
C VAL A 381 44.16 -21.23 -3.85
N VAL A 382 45.30 -20.91 -4.48
CA VAL A 382 46.09 -21.90 -5.24
C VAL A 382 46.52 -23.06 -4.33
N ARG A 383 46.93 -22.72 -3.10
CA ARG A 383 47.26 -23.64 -2.02
C ARG A 383 46.10 -24.56 -1.62
N LEU A 384 44.89 -24.01 -1.44
CA LEU A 384 43.68 -24.77 -1.10
C LEU A 384 43.20 -25.67 -2.24
N ARG A 385 43.40 -25.25 -3.50
CA ARG A 385 43.13 -26.06 -4.70
C ARG A 385 44.11 -27.21 -4.87
N ARG A 386 45.23 -27.23 -4.13
CA ARG A 386 46.26 -28.30 -4.17
C ARG A 386 46.78 -28.57 -5.58
N GLY A 387 46.95 -27.52 -6.38
CA GLY A 387 47.40 -27.63 -7.76
C GLY A 387 46.39 -28.25 -8.73
N ASN A 388 45.15 -28.47 -8.31
CA ASN A 388 44.08 -28.88 -9.22
C ASN A 388 43.64 -27.68 -10.05
N SER A 389 43.72 -27.83 -11.37
CA SER A 389 43.14 -26.91 -12.34
C SER A 389 42.00 -27.61 -13.06
N HIS A 390 40.88 -26.92 -13.22
CA HIS A 390 39.69 -27.41 -13.91
C HIS A 390 39.29 -26.38 -14.96
N GLN A 391 38.63 -26.83 -16.01
CA GLN A 391 38.17 -25.95 -17.09
C GLN A 391 36.97 -25.13 -16.64
N MET A 392 36.70 -24.00 -17.32
CA MET A 392 35.60 -23.09 -16.97
C MET A 392 34.21 -23.76 -16.87
N ARG A 393 33.98 -24.83 -17.64
CA ARG A 393 32.75 -25.65 -17.59
C ARG A 393 32.56 -26.41 -16.27
N GLU A 394 33.65 -26.72 -15.56
CA GLU A 394 33.68 -27.50 -14.30
C GLU A 394 33.80 -26.56 -13.10
N LEU A 395 33.01 -25.47 -13.09
CA LEU A 395 33.09 -24.42 -12.06
C LEU A 395 32.90 -24.96 -10.63
N SER A 396 32.01 -25.93 -10.45
CA SER A 396 31.76 -26.58 -9.16
C SER A 396 32.96 -27.40 -8.66
N GLU A 397 33.76 -27.97 -9.56
CA GLU A 397 34.90 -28.82 -9.23
C GLU A 397 36.13 -28.03 -8.78
N CYS A 398 36.19 -26.73 -9.05
CA CYS A 398 37.32 -25.89 -8.64
C CYS A 398 37.43 -25.67 -7.13
N ARG A 399 36.36 -25.98 -6.37
CA ARG A 399 36.21 -25.94 -4.89
C ARG A 399 36.41 -24.60 -4.19
N PHE A 400 37.38 -23.79 -4.60
CA PHE A 400 37.69 -22.50 -3.98
C PHE A 400 37.87 -21.44 -5.05
N LEU A 401 37.25 -20.29 -4.91
CA LEU A 401 37.38 -19.19 -5.86
C LEU A 401 37.46 -17.87 -5.11
N PHE A 402 38.46 -17.04 -5.40
CA PHE A 402 38.55 -15.69 -4.85
C PHE A 402 37.76 -14.71 -5.72
N VAL A 403 37.00 -13.81 -5.11
CA VAL A 403 36.25 -12.76 -5.81
C VAL A 403 36.72 -11.41 -5.33
N ALA A 404 37.18 -10.58 -6.26
CA ALA A 404 37.69 -9.24 -5.99
C ALA A 404 37.02 -8.19 -6.87
N GLU A 405 36.90 -6.97 -6.34
CA GLU A 405 36.42 -5.81 -7.11
C GLU A 405 37.51 -5.30 -8.08
N ASN A 406 38.78 -5.45 -7.70
CA ASN A 406 39.93 -4.96 -8.47
C ASN A 406 40.24 -5.88 -9.67
N THR A 407 39.83 -5.46 -10.86
CA THR A 407 40.08 -6.14 -12.14
C THR A 407 41.57 -6.28 -12.46
N SER A 408 42.40 -5.32 -12.06
CA SER A 408 43.85 -5.34 -12.29
C SER A 408 44.54 -6.37 -11.42
N LEU A 409 44.09 -6.55 -10.18
CA LEU A 409 44.53 -7.64 -9.29
C LEU A 409 44.23 -8.99 -9.94
N VAL A 410 42.99 -9.22 -10.37
CA VAL A 410 42.55 -10.46 -11.01
C VAL A 410 43.37 -10.77 -12.27
N ARG A 411 43.59 -9.76 -13.12
CA ARG A 411 44.39 -9.91 -14.36
C ARG A 411 45.84 -10.28 -14.06
N ASN A 412 46.52 -9.47 -13.23
CA ASN A 412 47.94 -9.68 -12.93
C ASN A 412 48.16 -11.05 -12.24
N ALA A 413 47.22 -11.47 -11.41
CA ALA A 413 47.23 -12.78 -10.77
C ALA A 413 47.09 -13.93 -11.77
N SER A 414 46.14 -13.81 -12.71
CA SER A 414 45.92 -14.80 -13.78
C SER A 414 47.14 -14.92 -14.70
N GLU A 415 47.66 -13.78 -15.18
CA GLU A 415 48.86 -13.75 -16.03
C GLU A 415 50.08 -14.34 -15.34
N PHE A 416 50.28 -14.04 -14.05
CA PHE A 416 51.36 -14.64 -13.26
C PHE A 416 51.21 -16.16 -13.20
N CYS A 417 50.00 -16.63 -12.88
CA CYS A 417 49.67 -18.05 -12.76
C CYS A 417 49.90 -18.84 -14.05
N ILE A 418 49.53 -18.26 -15.20
CA ILE A 418 49.75 -18.83 -16.53
C ILE A 418 51.25 -18.86 -16.87
N ARG A 419 51.97 -17.74 -16.67
CA ARG A 419 53.41 -17.64 -16.94
C ARG A 419 54.25 -18.59 -16.09
N SER A 420 53.85 -18.78 -14.83
CA SER A 420 54.47 -19.70 -13.89
C SER A 420 54.09 -21.16 -14.13
N LYS A 421 53.29 -21.45 -15.17
CA LYS A 421 52.81 -22.79 -15.58
C LYS A 421 52.04 -23.53 -14.46
N ILE A 422 51.42 -22.77 -13.56
CA ILE A 422 50.57 -23.33 -12.49
C ILE A 422 49.20 -23.66 -13.06
N TYR A 423 48.71 -22.79 -13.95
CA TYR A 423 47.46 -22.94 -14.66
C TYR A 423 47.74 -22.85 -16.16
N THR A 424 46.87 -23.48 -16.95
CA THR A 424 46.76 -23.23 -18.38
C THR A 424 45.72 -22.15 -18.64
N GLU A 425 45.72 -21.55 -19.83
CA GLU A 425 44.77 -20.49 -20.17
C GLU A 425 43.30 -20.96 -20.19
N ARG A 426 43.05 -22.27 -20.28
CA ARG A 426 41.71 -22.87 -20.26
C ARG A 426 41.18 -23.10 -18.84
N ASP A 427 42.05 -23.00 -17.85
CA ASP A 427 41.72 -23.30 -16.47
C ASP A 427 41.05 -22.11 -15.78
N ILE A 428 40.19 -22.42 -14.79
CA ILE A 428 39.57 -21.40 -13.95
C ILE A 428 40.67 -20.67 -13.16
N PRO A 429 40.82 -19.35 -13.32
CA PRO A 429 41.83 -18.59 -12.59
C PRO A 429 41.58 -18.65 -11.06
N PRO A 430 42.61 -18.38 -10.24
CA PRO A 430 42.45 -18.39 -8.79
C PRO A 430 41.51 -17.29 -8.28
N ALA A 431 41.39 -16.20 -9.03
CA ALA A 431 40.50 -15.08 -8.73
C ALA A 431 39.64 -14.74 -9.96
N LEU A 432 38.40 -14.32 -9.73
CA LEU A 432 37.52 -13.72 -10.72
C LEU A 432 37.06 -12.33 -10.23
N SER A 433 36.76 -11.45 -11.17
CA SER A 433 36.14 -10.18 -10.80
C SER A 433 34.66 -10.40 -10.49
N GLU A 434 34.10 -9.58 -9.59
CA GLU A 434 32.66 -9.58 -9.31
C GLU A 434 31.82 -9.37 -10.59
N LYS A 435 32.33 -8.59 -11.56
CA LYS A 435 31.67 -8.30 -12.84
C LYS A 435 31.61 -9.54 -13.70
N TYR A 436 32.74 -10.23 -13.84
CA TYR A 436 32.80 -11.47 -14.62
C TYR A 436 31.92 -12.55 -13.98
N LEU A 437 31.96 -12.68 -12.65
CA LEU A 437 31.09 -13.60 -11.91
C LEU A 437 29.61 -13.29 -12.12
N SER A 438 29.25 -12.00 -12.12
CA SER A 438 27.88 -11.54 -12.39
C SER A 438 27.38 -11.97 -13.76
N GLY A 439 28.18 -11.73 -14.81
CA GLY A 439 27.82 -12.16 -16.17
C GLY A 439 27.78 -13.68 -16.30
N LEU A 440 28.70 -14.39 -15.64
CA LEU A 440 28.73 -15.86 -15.58
C LEU A 440 27.45 -16.43 -14.96
N LEU A 441 27.00 -15.90 -13.82
CA LEU A 441 25.74 -16.29 -13.19
C LEU A 441 24.54 -16.03 -14.09
N TRP A 442 24.55 -14.92 -14.84
CA TRP A 442 23.49 -14.63 -15.79
C TRP A 442 23.45 -15.66 -16.93
N VAL A 443 24.59 -15.99 -17.53
CA VAL A 443 24.67 -16.95 -18.65
C VAL A 443 24.30 -18.36 -18.20
N LEU A 444 24.76 -18.80 -17.03
CA LEU A 444 24.50 -20.15 -16.52
C LEU A 444 23.04 -20.36 -16.06
N TYR A 445 22.39 -19.30 -15.55
CA TYR A 445 21.10 -19.43 -14.86
C TYR A 445 19.97 -18.57 -15.45
N GLY A 446 20.20 -17.86 -16.56
CA GLY A 446 19.19 -17.08 -17.26
C GLY A 446 18.52 -16.01 -16.39
N GLY A 447 19.26 -15.45 -15.42
CA GLY A 447 18.72 -14.62 -14.34
C GLY A 447 18.18 -13.25 -14.78
N LYS A 448 17.68 -12.47 -13.80
CA LYS A 448 17.24 -11.07 -13.95
C LYS A 448 18.43 -10.12 -14.21
N GLY A 449 19.21 -10.35 -15.27
CA GLY A 449 20.46 -9.63 -15.55
C GLY A 449 20.34 -8.12 -15.67
N HIS A 450 19.13 -7.63 -15.98
CA HIS A 450 18.86 -6.20 -16.07
C HIS A 450 18.98 -5.49 -14.71
N GLU A 451 18.45 -6.09 -13.62
CA GLU A 451 18.56 -5.50 -12.28
C GLU A 451 19.98 -5.62 -11.74
N LEU A 452 20.64 -6.75 -11.94
CA LEU A 452 22.00 -6.95 -11.44
C LEU A 452 23.02 -6.02 -12.14
N THR A 453 22.93 -5.88 -13.47
CA THR A 453 23.78 -4.91 -14.21
C THR A 453 23.48 -3.48 -13.75
N LYS A 454 22.22 -3.16 -13.46
CA LYS A 454 21.82 -1.82 -13.00
C LYS A 454 22.44 -1.50 -11.64
N HIS A 455 22.37 -2.42 -10.68
CA HIS A 455 23.00 -2.23 -9.39
C HIS A 455 24.52 -2.12 -9.53
N LEU A 456 25.15 -2.96 -10.35
CA LEU A 456 26.59 -2.91 -10.63
C LEU A 456 27.02 -1.57 -11.25
N LEU A 457 26.31 -1.10 -12.29
CA LEU A 457 26.66 0.14 -12.97
C LEU A 457 26.50 1.35 -12.03
N LEU A 458 25.39 1.42 -11.29
CA LEU A 458 25.15 2.49 -10.32
C LEU A 458 26.17 2.46 -9.17
N ALA A 459 26.50 1.28 -8.67
CA ALA A 459 27.49 1.08 -7.63
C ALA A 459 28.89 1.56 -8.08
N ASN A 460 29.33 1.13 -9.27
CA ASN A 460 30.60 1.58 -9.85
C ASN A 460 30.62 3.10 -10.08
N CYS A 461 29.53 3.67 -10.60
CA CYS A 461 29.43 5.12 -10.78
C CYS A 461 29.45 5.87 -9.43
N ALA A 462 28.79 5.33 -8.40
CA ALA A 462 28.76 5.92 -7.07
C ALA A 462 30.14 5.89 -6.39
N ALA A 463 30.89 4.79 -6.56
CA ALA A 463 32.27 4.67 -6.11
C ALA A 463 33.19 5.66 -6.84
N ALA A 464 32.99 5.84 -8.15
CA ALA A 464 33.75 6.80 -8.96
C ALA A 464 33.58 8.26 -8.50
N LEU A 465 32.38 8.58 -8.01
CA LEU A 465 32.00 9.92 -7.56
C LEU A 465 32.17 10.12 -6.05
N GLU A 466 32.79 9.17 -5.39
CA GLU A 466 33.12 9.26 -3.98
C GLU A 466 34.16 10.34 -3.73
N THR A 467 33.90 11.21 -2.75
CA THR A 467 34.80 12.32 -2.44
C THR A 467 36.11 11.81 -1.88
N ARG A 468 37.19 12.14 -2.58
CA ARG A 468 38.55 11.84 -2.13
C ARG A 468 38.99 12.80 -1.03
N SER A 469 39.81 12.29 -0.10
CA SER A 469 40.39 13.09 0.99
C SER A 469 41.24 14.26 0.49
N ASP A 470 41.93 14.09 -0.64
CA ASP A 470 42.83 15.11 -1.18
C ASP A 470 42.09 16.35 -1.67
N ILE A 471 40.92 16.16 -2.29
CA ILE A 471 40.03 17.24 -2.73
C ILE A 471 39.46 17.99 -1.52
N ILE A 472 38.97 17.25 -0.52
CA ILE A 472 38.42 17.86 0.71
C ILE A 472 39.48 18.68 1.42
N SER A 473 40.68 18.11 1.65
CA SER A 473 41.77 18.81 2.33
C SER A 473 42.23 20.04 1.55
N ARG A 474 42.30 19.98 0.22
CA ARG A 474 42.70 21.12 -0.60
C ARG A 474 41.65 22.23 -0.60
N MET A 475 40.36 21.89 -0.70
CA MET A 475 39.27 22.87 -0.57
C MET A 475 39.26 23.50 0.83
N HIS A 476 39.45 22.70 1.87
CA HIS A 476 39.51 23.17 3.26
C HIS A 476 40.65 24.19 3.45
N ASN A 477 41.86 23.88 2.97
CA ASN A 477 43.01 24.78 3.05
C ASN A 477 42.77 26.11 2.33
N PHE A 478 42.26 26.10 1.09
CA PHE A 478 42.00 27.35 0.37
C PHE A 478 40.87 28.18 0.98
N LEU A 479 39.84 27.52 1.55
CA LEU A 479 38.73 28.19 2.20
C LEU A 479 39.10 28.75 3.58
N SER A 480 39.99 28.07 4.33
CA SER A 480 40.50 28.60 5.61
C SER A 480 41.29 29.89 5.41
N ASP A 481 42.02 29.99 4.31
CA ASP A 481 42.84 31.17 4.00
C ASP A 481 41.99 32.33 3.43
N SER A 482 40.86 32.02 2.79
CA SER A 482 40.03 33.00 2.08
C SER A 482 38.86 33.58 2.90
N ASN A 483 38.05 32.73 3.56
CA ASN A 483 36.81 33.17 4.24
C ASN A 483 36.20 32.10 5.17
N GLU A 484 36.19 32.37 6.49
CA GLU A 484 35.67 31.48 7.54
C GLU A 484 34.17 31.12 7.36
N GLY A 485 33.34 32.04 6.88
CA GLY A 485 31.91 31.77 6.66
C GLY A 485 31.62 30.84 5.46
N LYS A 486 32.48 30.84 4.45
CA LYS A 486 32.38 29.89 3.32
C LYS A 486 32.90 28.50 3.70
N LEU A 487 33.85 28.44 4.63
CA LEU A 487 34.37 27.19 5.17
C LEU A 487 33.29 26.44 5.96
N GLU A 488 32.58 27.12 6.85
CA GLU A 488 31.47 26.52 7.62
C GLU A 488 30.35 26.00 6.69
N LEU A 489 30.02 26.78 5.65
CA LEU A 489 29.08 26.34 4.61
C LEU A 489 29.60 25.09 3.88
N PHE A 490 30.87 25.05 3.50
CA PHE A 490 31.45 23.89 2.83
C PHE A 490 31.43 22.65 3.73
N GLU A 491 31.83 22.77 5.00
CA GLU A 491 31.78 21.67 5.97
C GLU A 491 30.33 21.16 6.15
N SER A 492 29.35 22.07 6.21
CA SER A 492 27.94 21.73 6.26
C SER A 492 27.48 20.99 4.99
N LEU A 493 27.89 21.43 3.80
CA LEU A 493 27.53 20.78 2.54
C LEU A 493 28.12 19.37 2.44
N MET A 494 29.39 19.21 2.83
CA MET A 494 30.11 17.93 2.81
C MET A 494 29.54 16.88 3.78
N THR A 495 28.55 17.25 4.62
CA THR A 495 27.76 16.28 5.38
C THR A 495 26.92 15.37 4.47
N THR A 496 26.55 15.83 3.27
CA THR A 496 25.68 15.12 2.34
C THR A 496 26.48 14.45 1.23
N SER A 497 26.24 13.14 0.99
CA SER A 497 26.89 12.36 -0.08
C SER A 497 26.80 13.03 -1.45
N ARG A 498 25.64 13.63 -1.74
CA ARG A 498 25.36 14.32 -2.99
C ARG A 498 26.20 15.58 -3.22
N ALA A 499 26.45 16.37 -2.16
CA ALA A 499 27.32 17.54 -2.26
C ALA A 499 28.73 17.11 -2.64
N GLY A 500 29.18 15.99 -2.06
CA GLY A 500 30.42 15.36 -2.42
C GLY A 500 30.53 14.96 -3.89
N GLN A 501 29.49 14.32 -4.44
CA GLN A 501 29.43 13.97 -5.86
C GLN A 501 29.55 15.20 -6.76
N TYR A 502 28.89 16.32 -6.40
CA TYR A 502 28.99 17.56 -7.16
C TYR A 502 30.38 18.21 -7.08
N VAL A 503 31.02 18.16 -5.92
CA VAL A 503 32.41 18.61 -5.77
C VAL A 503 33.32 17.76 -6.65
N MET A 504 33.14 16.45 -6.65
CA MET A 504 33.89 15.52 -7.49
C MET A 504 33.69 15.81 -8.98
N GLN A 505 32.44 16.02 -9.40
CA GLN A 505 32.08 16.41 -10.78
C GLN A 505 32.69 17.76 -11.17
N ALA A 506 32.58 18.77 -10.31
CA ALA A 506 33.08 20.11 -10.58
C ALA A 506 34.61 20.18 -10.63
N THR A 507 35.31 19.22 -10.01
CA THR A 507 36.77 19.15 -9.96
C THR A 507 37.36 18.04 -10.84
N LEU A 508 36.51 17.27 -11.55
CA LEU A 508 36.90 16.10 -12.35
C LEU A 508 37.73 15.06 -11.56
N GLY A 509 37.58 15.02 -10.24
CA GLY A 509 38.38 14.15 -9.38
C GLY A 509 39.87 14.48 -9.32
N ASP A 510 40.26 15.70 -9.73
CA ASP A 510 41.65 16.13 -9.75
C ASP A 510 41.88 17.31 -8.81
N SER A 511 42.62 17.04 -7.73
CA SER A 511 42.99 18.08 -6.77
C SER A 511 43.81 19.19 -7.42
N THR A 512 44.60 18.90 -8.47
CA THR A 512 45.43 19.91 -9.15
C THR A 512 44.62 21.00 -9.86
N LEU A 513 43.37 20.68 -10.24
CA LEU A 513 42.47 21.63 -10.89
C LEU A 513 41.84 22.62 -9.90
N ILE A 514 42.07 22.49 -8.60
CA ILE A 514 41.55 23.39 -7.57
C ILE A 514 42.54 24.54 -7.35
N THR A 515 42.07 25.76 -7.59
CA THR A 515 42.84 27.01 -7.47
C THR A 515 42.06 28.02 -6.63
N GLU A 516 42.77 28.96 -5.99
CA GLU A 516 42.15 29.98 -5.12
C GLU A 516 41.03 30.78 -5.83
N ASN A 517 41.17 31.02 -7.13
CA ASN A 517 40.20 31.75 -7.93
C ASN A 517 38.94 30.94 -8.27
N ASN A 518 39.03 29.61 -8.39
CA ASN A 518 37.90 28.76 -8.79
C ASN A 518 37.10 28.18 -7.62
N VAL A 519 37.68 28.12 -6.42
CA VAL A 519 37.03 27.59 -5.20
C VAL A 519 35.69 28.29 -4.90
N PRO A 520 35.57 29.63 -4.97
CA PRO A 520 34.28 30.30 -4.75
C PRO A 520 33.21 29.92 -5.78
N GLU A 521 33.60 29.74 -7.04
CA GLU A 521 32.68 29.40 -8.12
C GLU A 521 32.24 27.93 -8.03
N ILE A 522 33.15 27.02 -7.67
CA ILE A 522 32.82 25.61 -7.39
C ILE A 522 31.81 25.52 -6.25
N LEU A 523 32.01 26.29 -5.17
CA LEU A 523 31.10 26.28 -4.02
C LEU A 523 29.69 26.78 -4.40
N GLU A 524 29.59 27.87 -5.17
CA GLU A 524 28.30 28.35 -5.66
C GLU A 524 27.64 27.39 -6.65
N LYS A 525 28.41 26.73 -7.54
CA LYS A 525 27.87 25.68 -8.43
C LYS A 525 27.33 24.49 -7.65
N VAL A 526 28.05 24.00 -6.65
CA VAL A 526 27.59 22.91 -5.78
C VAL A 526 26.31 23.31 -5.05
N LYS A 527 26.26 24.54 -4.52
CA LYS A 527 25.08 25.08 -3.84
C LYS A 527 23.88 25.18 -4.78
N THR A 528 24.04 25.78 -5.95
CA THR A 528 22.96 25.89 -6.96
C THR A 528 22.47 24.53 -7.41
N ALA A 529 23.37 23.59 -7.68
CA ALA A 529 23.02 22.23 -8.06
C ALA A 529 22.25 21.48 -6.96
N LEU A 530 22.60 21.70 -5.69
CA LEU A 530 21.87 21.14 -4.55
C LEU A 530 20.49 21.79 -4.37
N ILE A 531 20.37 23.11 -4.54
CA ILE A 531 19.10 23.83 -4.45
C ILE A 531 18.14 23.39 -5.56
N GLU A 532 18.62 23.37 -6.81
CA GLU A 532 17.82 22.95 -7.96
C GLU A 532 17.35 21.51 -7.81
N LYS A 533 18.20 20.61 -7.33
CA LYS A 533 17.79 19.23 -7.09
C LYS A 533 16.91 19.03 -5.88
N HIS A 534 17.11 19.78 -4.79
CA HIS A 534 16.16 19.77 -3.67
C HIS A 534 14.78 20.27 -4.15
N HIS A 535 14.75 21.23 -5.07
CA HIS A 535 13.51 21.68 -5.69
C HIS A 535 12.84 20.57 -6.50
N ILE A 536 13.60 19.86 -7.36
CA ILE A 536 13.08 18.73 -8.16
C ILE A 536 12.60 17.58 -7.26
N GLN A 537 13.36 17.21 -6.22
CA GLN A 537 12.94 16.15 -5.29
C GLN A 537 11.71 16.56 -4.49
N SER A 538 11.62 17.81 -4.03
CA SER A 538 10.43 18.31 -3.34
C SER A 538 9.20 18.31 -4.25
N LEU A 539 9.37 18.51 -5.56
CA LEU A 539 8.28 18.37 -6.54
C LEU A 539 7.86 16.91 -6.70
N GLN A 540 8.82 15.98 -6.84
CA GLN A 540 8.54 14.54 -6.93
C GLN A 540 7.85 14.00 -5.67
N GLU A 541 8.34 14.34 -4.47
CA GLU A 541 7.71 13.95 -3.21
C GLU A 541 6.30 14.51 -3.09
N LYS A 542 6.05 15.74 -3.57
CA LYS A 542 4.69 16.31 -3.62
C LYS A 542 3.79 15.54 -4.58
N ASP A 543 4.30 15.12 -5.73
CA ASP A 543 3.55 14.34 -6.71
C ASP A 543 3.24 12.94 -6.20
N ASP A 544 4.21 12.25 -5.59
CA ASP A 544 4.03 10.93 -4.97
C ASP A 544 3.04 10.99 -3.80
N LEU A 545 3.17 12.02 -2.95
CA LEU A 545 2.27 12.23 -1.82
C LEU A 545 0.86 12.58 -2.29
N LYS A 546 0.73 13.37 -3.37
CA LYS A 546 -0.55 13.66 -4.00
C LYS A 546 -1.18 12.39 -4.58
N GLN A 547 -0.40 11.54 -5.26
CA GLN A 547 -0.88 10.27 -5.77
C GLN A 547 -1.33 9.32 -4.64
N TYR A 548 -0.59 9.30 -3.52
CA TYR A 548 -0.97 8.55 -2.33
C TYR A 548 -2.30 9.07 -1.74
N TYR A 549 -2.47 10.39 -1.60
CA TYR A 549 -3.72 10.98 -1.12
C TYR A 549 -4.88 10.79 -2.09
N ASP A 550 -4.66 10.87 -3.40
CA ASP A 550 -5.70 10.61 -4.41
C ASP A 550 -6.16 9.15 -4.35
N ASN A 551 -5.25 8.20 -4.12
CA ASN A 551 -5.60 6.80 -3.91
C ASN A 551 -6.41 6.59 -2.61
N GLN A 552 -6.04 7.26 -1.52
CA GLN A 552 -6.79 7.24 -0.26
C GLN A 552 -8.18 7.88 -0.41
N LEU A 553 -8.30 9.00 -1.13
CA LEU A 553 -9.57 9.67 -1.40
C LEU A 553 -10.50 8.77 -2.22
N LYS A 554 -9.99 8.13 -3.28
CA LYS A 554 -10.77 7.16 -4.07
C LYS A 554 -11.25 5.98 -3.23
N ALA A 555 -10.40 5.46 -2.33
CA ALA A 555 -10.78 4.39 -1.42
C ALA A 555 -11.90 4.85 -0.46
N LYS A 556 -11.79 6.06 0.12
CA LYS A 556 -12.82 6.64 0.99
C LYS A 556 -14.11 7.00 0.25
N GLU A 557 -14.04 7.48 -0.98
CA GLU A 557 -15.22 7.71 -1.82
C GLU A 557 -15.94 6.40 -2.11
N SER A 558 -15.22 5.30 -2.37
CA SER A 558 -15.83 3.98 -2.55
C SER A 558 -16.49 3.44 -1.26
N GLU A 559 -15.90 3.69 -0.08
CA GLU A 559 -16.52 3.37 1.21
C GLU A 559 -17.78 4.22 1.47
N ILE A 560 -17.76 5.52 1.15
CA ILE A 560 -18.92 6.40 1.29
C ILE A 560 -20.04 5.98 0.34
N GLN A 561 -19.71 5.62 -0.90
CA GLN A 561 -20.68 5.19 -1.90
C GLN A 561 -21.38 3.89 -1.48
N THR A 562 -20.63 2.89 -1.02
CA THR A 562 -21.19 1.62 -0.51
C THR A 562 -22.04 1.82 0.75
N THR A 563 -21.63 2.74 1.63
CA THR A 563 -22.41 3.13 2.82
C THR A 563 -23.69 3.88 2.43
N ALA A 564 -23.63 4.78 1.44
CA ALA A 564 -24.81 5.48 0.93
C ALA A 564 -25.80 4.49 0.29
N GLU A 565 -25.31 3.55 -0.51
CA GLU A 565 -26.14 2.51 -1.14
C GLU A 565 -26.86 1.65 -0.09
N THR A 566 -26.16 1.20 0.95
CA THR A 566 -26.77 0.45 2.06
C THR A 566 -27.82 1.28 2.82
N TYR A 567 -27.54 2.55 3.12
CA TYR A 567 -28.55 3.43 3.73
C TYR A 567 -29.77 3.68 2.83
N THR A 568 -29.57 3.82 1.52
CA THR A 568 -30.69 3.99 0.58
C THR A 568 -31.56 2.74 0.48
N GLN A 569 -30.95 1.54 0.53
CA GLN A 569 -31.70 0.28 0.63
C GLN A 569 -32.48 0.18 1.94
N GLU A 570 -31.86 0.50 3.08
CA GLU A 570 -32.55 0.45 4.38
C GLU A 570 -33.71 1.46 4.46
N LEU A 571 -33.56 2.65 3.85
CA LEU A 571 -34.63 3.62 3.72
C LEU A 571 -35.76 3.11 2.83
N SER A 572 -35.43 2.49 1.67
CA SER A 572 -36.41 1.86 0.79
C SER A 572 -37.21 0.79 1.52
N ASP A 573 -36.55 -0.10 2.25
CA ASP A 573 -37.21 -1.16 3.02
C ASP A 573 -38.13 -0.57 4.10
N LYS A 574 -37.66 0.44 4.84
CA LYS A 574 -38.51 1.15 5.83
C LYS A 574 -39.70 1.85 5.19
N THR A 575 -39.55 2.44 4.00
CA THR A 575 -40.69 3.05 3.29
C THR A 575 -41.73 2.00 2.89
N THR A 576 -41.30 0.83 2.40
CA THR A 576 -42.24 -0.26 2.08
C THR A 576 -42.97 -0.80 3.31
N GLU A 577 -42.30 -0.85 4.46
CA GLU A 577 -42.94 -1.26 5.72
C GLU A 577 -43.94 -0.22 6.22
N ILE A 578 -43.63 1.07 6.09
CA ILE A 578 -44.57 2.15 6.41
C ILE A 578 -45.81 2.08 5.51
N GLU A 579 -45.65 1.81 4.22
CA GLU A 579 -46.78 1.63 3.28
C GLU A 579 -47.66 0.45 3.68
N ARG A 580 -47.07 -0.70 4.04
CA ARG A 580 -47.83 -1.86 4.56
C ARG A 580 -48.60 -1.54 5.84
N LEU A 581 -47.97 -0.83 6.78
CA LEU A 581 -48.63 -0.41 8.02
C LEU A 581 -49.77 0.56 7.73
N ALA A 582 -49.59 1.49 6.79
CA ALA A 582 -50.65 2.42 6.38
C ALA A 582 -51.86 1.69 5.75
N GLU A 583 -51.63 0.65 4.93
CA GLU A 583 -52.71 -0.19 4.40
C GLU A 583 -53.49 -0.91 5.51
N ILE A 584 -52.79 -1.46 6.51
CA ILE A 584 -53.40 -2.12 7.66
C ILE A 584 -54.24 -1.13 8.47
N VAL A 585 -53.72 0.08 8.72
CA VAL A 585 -54.43 1.13 9.46
C VAL A 585 -55.69 1.55 8.69
N ASN A 586 -55.59 1.80 7.38
CA ASN A 586 -56.73 2.15 6.54
C ASN A 586 -57.81 1.05 6.53
N ALA A 587 -57.41 -0.22 6.45
CA ALA A 587 -58.33 -1.35 6.55
C ALA A 587 -59.00 -1.41 7.94
N GLY A 588 -58.26 -1.10 9.00
CA GLY A 588 -58.77 -0.98 10.36
C GLY A 588 -59.79 0.16 10.52
N GLU A 589 -59.51 1.33 9.94
CA GLU A 589 -60.43 2.48 9.93
C GLU A 589 -61.73 2.17 9.19
N GLN A 590 -61.66 1.55 8.01
CA GLN A 590 -62.85 1.12 7.27
C GLN A 590 -63.71 0.13 8.08
N LYS A 591 -63.06 -0.81 8.78
CA LYS A 591 -63.75 -1.75 9.66
C LYS A 591 -64.41 -1.05 10.85
N ASN A 592 -63.76 -0.04 11.44
CA ASN A 592 -64.33 0.75 12.52
C ASN A 592 -65.54 1.58 12.06
N ILE A 593 -65.47 2.19 10.88
CA ILE A 593 -66.61 2.91 10.27
C ILE A 593 -67.78 1.95 10.02
N HIS A 594 -67.51 0.74 9.54
CA HIS A 594 -68.56 -0.26 9.36
C HIS A 594 -69.21 -0.64 10.70
N LEU A 595 -68.40 -0.86 11.73
CA LEU A 595 -68.89 -1.23 13.05
C LEU A 595 -69.68 -0.08 13.71
N SER A 596 -69.26 1.18 13.54
CA SER A 596 -70.03 2.31 14.07
C SER A 596 -71.40 2.43 13.42
N HIS A 597 -71.50 2.22 12.10
CA HIS A 597 -72.79 2.18 11.42
C HIS A 597 -73.71 1.04 11.90
N GLU A 598 -73.15 -0.11 12.27
CA GLU A 598 -73.91 -1.22 12.84
C GLU A 598 -74.43 -0.90 14.25
N VAL A 599 -73.59 -0.26 15.08
CA VAL A 599 -73.99 0.24 16.40
C VAL A 599 -75.09 1.30 16.30
N ASP A 600 -75.00 2.23 15.35
CA ASP A 600 -76.04 3.25 15.17
C ASP A 600 -77.38 2.64 14.73
N ARG A 601 -77.36 1.67 13.81
CA ARG A 601 -78.58 0.95 13.39
C ARG A 601 -79.24 0.18 14.54
N THR A 602 -78.43 -0.46 15.37
CA THR A 602 -78.97 -1.17 16.55
C THR A 602 -79.56 -0.18 17.54
N ARG A 603 -78.90 0.95 17.80
CA ARG A 603 -79.43 2.03 18.66
C ARG A 603 -80.76 2.59 18.16
N GLU A 604 -80.89 2.88 16.87
CA GLU A 604 -82.15 3.35 16.28
C GLU A 604 -83.29 2.33 16.48
N SER A 605 -82.99 1.04 16.36
CA SER A 605 -83.98 -0.02 16.60
C SER A 605 -84.44 -0.08 18.06
N TYR A 606 -83.54 0.17 19.02
CA TYR A 606 -83.88 0.25 20.44
C TYR A 606 -84.75 1.47 20.76
N GLU A 607 -84.43 2.64 20.20
CA GLU A 607 -85.22 3.86 20.42
C GLU A 607 -86.66 3.75 19.85
N GLN A 608 -86.83 3.06 18.72
CA GLN A 608 -88.15 2.76 18.17
C GLN A 608 -88.94 1.81 19.09
N LEU A 609 -88.28 0.82 19.69
CA LEU A 609 -88.90 -0.10 20.62
C LEU A 609 -89.38 0.62 21.89
N GLU A 610 -88.57 1.50 22.47
CA GLU A 610 -88.94 2.28 23.66
C GLU A 610 -90.17 3.16 23.42
N LYS A 611 -90.23 3.86 22.28
CA LYS A 611 -91.41 4.66 21.90
C LYS A 611 -92.68 3.81 21.81
N SER A 612 -92.59 2.62 21.22
CA SER A 612 -93.73 1.71 21.11
C SER A 612 -94.25 1.19 22.47
N ILE A 613 -93.38 1.08 23.46
CA ILE A 613 -93.73 0.67 24.82
C ILE A 613 -94.40 1.83 25.56
N ALA A 614 -93.86 3.05 25.41
CA ALA A 614 -94.42 4.26 26.03
C ALA A 614 -95.85 4.56 25.53
N ASP A 615 -96.10 4.45 24.22
CA ASP A 615 -97.42 4.70 23.63
C ASP A 615 -98.47 3.70 24.14
N LYS A 616 -98.12 2.41 24.23
CA LYS A 616 -99.02 1.38 24.77
C LYS A 616 -99.34 1.59 26.26
N ALA A 617 -98.41 2.13 27.03
CA ALA A 617 -98.65 2.45 28.44
C ALA A 617 -99.63 3.62 28.61
N LEU A 618 -99.57 4.63 27.72
CA LEU A 618 -100.46 5.79 27.73
C LEU A 618 -101.90 5.41 27.35
N GLU A 619 -102.08 4.60 26.31
CA GLU A 619 -103.41 4.09 25.90
C GLU A 619 -104.09 3.33 27.04
N ARG A 620 -103.34 2.50 27.77
CA ARG A 620 -103.86 1.73 28.90
C ARG A 620 -104.35 2.64 30.03
N LYS A 621 -103.62 3.71 30.36
CA LYS A 621 -104.04 4.69 31.40
C LYS A 621 -105.34 5.41 31.06
N VAL A 622 -105.51 5.83 29.81
CA VAL A 622 -106.73 6.52 29.34
C VAL A 622 -107.95 5.58 29.37
N LEU A 623 -107.77 4.31 29.02
CA LEU A 623 -108.87 3.35 29.02
C LEU A 623 -109.38 3.05 30.44
N VAL A 624 -108.46 2.91 31.40
CA VAL A 624 -108.79 2.66 32.81
C VAL A 624 -109.53 3.85 33.43
N SER A 625 -109.09 5.08 33.20
CA SER A 625 -109.76 6.28 33.77
C SER A 625 -111.20 6.44 33.27
N LYS A 626 -111.47 6.10 32.01
CA LYS A 626 -112.82 6.13 31.42
C LYS A 626 -113.76 5.10 32.04
N GLN A 627 -113.26 3.89 32.33
CA GLN A 627 -114.05 2.83 32.96
C GLN A 627 -114.37 3.15 34.43
N VAL A 628 -113.41 3.72 35.16
CA VAL A 628 -113.61 4.10 36.58
C VAL A 628 -114.65 5.23 36.71
N ASN A 629 -114.65 6.22 35.81
CA ASN A 629 -115.65 7.30 35.81
C ASN A 629 -117.09 6.79 35.58
N LEU A 630 -117.28 5.81 34.68
CA LEU A 630 -118.60 5.21 34.45
C LEU A 630 -119.14 4.49 35.70
N LEU A 631 -118.27 3.83 36.46
CA LEU A 631 -118.65 3.16 37.72
C LEU A 631 -119.02 4.14 38.83
N LEU A 632 -118.33 5.29 38.90
CA LEU A 632 -118.63 6.37 39.84
C LEU A 632 -120.04 6.96 39.60
N ASP A 633 -120.43 7.12 38.33
CA ASP A 633 -121.77 7.59 37.98
C ASP A 633 -122.87 6.56 38.32
N ASP A 634 -122.60 5.27 38.14
CA ASP A 634 -123.52 4.20 38.56
C ASP A 634 -123.63 4.13 40.10
N ALA A 635 -122.54 4.35 40.84
CA ALA A 635 -122.56 4.44 42.29
C ALA A 635 -123.38 5.65 42.80
N LYS A 636 -123.29 6.82 42.13
CA LYS A 636 -124.13 7.99 42.44
C LYS A 636 -125.62 7.70 42.28
N LYS A 637 -126.01 7.03 41.19
CA LYS A 637 -127.40 6.60 40.96
C LYS A 637 -127.87 5.64 42.03
N TYR A 638 -127.01 4.69 42.44
CA TYR A 638 -127.31 3.75 43.50
C TYR A 638 -127.53 4.44 44.85
N LYS A 639 -126.64 5.36 45.26
CA LYS A 639 -126.76 6.19 46.48
C LYS A 639 -128.08 6.96 46.51
N ARG A 640 -128.48 7.56 45.38
CA ARG A 640 -129.76 8.29 45.25
C ARG A 640 -130.97 7.37 45.42
N SER A 641 -130.94 6.17 44.83
CA SER A 641 -132.02 5.19 44.97
C SER A 641 -132.16 4.67 46.40
N LEU A 642 -131.03 4.47 47.10
CA LEU A 642 -131.00 3.97 48.47
C LEU A 642 -131.56 5.02 49.45
N LYS A 643 -131.19 6.29 49.27
CA LYS A 643 -131.71 7.42 50.05
C LYS A 643 -133.24 7.55 49.95
N LEU A 644 -133.79 7.36 48.74
CA LEU A 644 -135.25 7.34 48.50
C LEU A 644 -135.95 6.18 49.23
N ARG A 645 -135.38 4.97 49.18
CA ARG A 645 -135.96 3.79 49.86
C ARG A 645 -135.95 3.92 51.38
N VAL A 646 -134.86 4.43 51.94
CA VAL A 646 -134.74 4.68 53.39
C VAL A 646 -135.75 5.74 53.84
N SER A 647 -135.91 6.81 53.07
CA SER A 647 -136.89 7.87 53.35
C SER A 647 -138.35 7.36 53.34
N LEU A 648 -138.69 6.49 52.37
CA LEU A 648 -140.00 5.83 52.32
C LEU A 648 -140.27 4.89 53.51
N LEU A 649 -139.26 4.11 53.93
CA LEU A 649 -139.38 3.23 55.09
C LEU A 649 -139.55 4.02 56.39
N THR A 650 -138.84 5.14 56.55
CA THR A 650 -139.01 6.03 57.71
C THR A 650 -140.40 6.68 57.74
N ALA A 651 -140.95 7.05 56.58
CA ALA A 651 -142.31 7.57 56.47
C ALA A 651 -143.36 6.52 56.85
N LEU A 652 -143.19 5.28 56.38
CA LEU A 652 -144.08 4.16 56.70
C LEU A 652 -144.05 3.83 58.20
N PHE A 653 -142.85 3.80 58.82
CA PHE A 653 -142.70 3.53 60.25
C PHE A 653 -143.40 4.61 61.10
N LEU A 654 -143.24 5.89 60.75
CA LEU A 654 -143.92 6.99 61.44
C LEU A 654 -145.45 6.95 61.25
N ALA A 655 -145.94 6.54 60.08
CA ALA A 655 -147.37 6.35 59.84
C ALA A 655 -147.94 5.20 60.69
N ILE A 656 -147.19 4.10 60.85
CA ILE A 656 -147.57 2.98 61.71
C ILE A 656 -147.59 3.40 63.19
N VAL A 657 -146.57 4.14 63.65
CA VAL A 657 -146.52 4.67 65.02
C VAL A 657 -147.69 5.62 65.30
N SER A 658 -148.10 6.42 64.31
CA SER A 658 -149.28 7.28 64.42
C SER A 658 -150.59 6.50 64.53
N LEU A 659 -150.73 5.36 63.86
CA LEU A 659 -151.96 4.57 63.89
C LEU A 659 -152.16 3.86 65.24
N ILE A 660 -151.08 3.62 65.97
CA ILE A 660 -151.08 2.95 67.28
C ILE A 660 -151.45 3.92 68.41
N CYS A 661 -151.25 5.23 68.21
CA CYS A 661 -151.55 6.27 69.21
C CYS A 661 -152.92 6.91 68.99
N ASP A 662 -153.99 6.20 69.37
CA ASP A 662 -155.34 6.78 69.47
C ASP A 662 -155.48 7.61 70.76
N PHE A 663 -155.97 8.85 70.62
CA PHE A 663 -156.07 9.88 71.66
C PHE A 663 -157.51 9.98 72.22
N ASN A 664 -157.66 10.26 73.53
CA ASN A 664 -158.92 10.72 74.17
C ASN A 664 -158.59 11.57 75.42
N GLU A 665 -159.16 12.75 75.71
CA GLU A 665 -160.13 13.63 75.04
C GLU A 665 -159.62 15.10 75.04
N VAL A 666 -160.06 15.89 74.05
CA VAL A 666 -159.84 17.33 73.76
C VAL A 666 -158.76 17.66 72.69
N ASN A 667 -159.27 18.10 71.51
CA ASN A 667 -158.64 18.77 70.34
C ASN A 667 -157.79 17.95 69.33
N ALA A 668 -158.48 17.15 68.50
CA ALA A 668 -157.91 16.38 67.38
C ALA A 668 -157.18 17.20 66.28
N LEU A 669 -157.54 18.48 66.07
CA LEU A 669 -157.00 19.27 64.96
C LEU A 669 -155.54 19.70 65.17
N ILE A 670 -155.16 20.00 66.42
CA ILE A 670 -153.80 20.43 66.76
C ILE A 670 -152.84 19.24 66.67
N ASN A 671 -153.27 18.06 67.10
CA ASN A 671 -152.46 16.84 67.02
C ASN A 671 -152.20 16.42 65.56
N LEU A 672 -153.19 16.57 64.67
CA LEU A 672 -153.01 16.27 63.25
C LEU A 672 -151.99 17.21 62.58
N VAL A 673 -152.00 18.51 62.94
CA VAL A 673 -151.05 19.50 62.40
C VAL A 673 -149.64 19.27 62.95
N VAL A 674 -149.49 19.00 64.25
CA VAL A 674 -148.16 18.73 64.84
C VAL A 674 -147.57 17.43 64.28
N LEU A 675 -148.38 16.39 64.11
CA LEU A 675 -147.92 15.12 63.55
C LEU A 675 -147.53 15.22 62.06
N THR A 676 -148.31 15.95 61.27
CA THR A 676 -147.96 16.21 59.85
C THR A 676 -146.67 17.03 59.72
N LEU A 677 -146.42 17.97 60.65
CA LEU A 677 -145.19 18.75 60.67
C LEU A 677 -143.98 17.90 61.09
N VAL A 678 -144.12 17.06 62.14
CA VAL A 678 -143.05 16.18 62.64
C VAL A 678 -142.69 15.09 61.63
N THR A 679 -143.67 14.54 60.91
CA THR A 679 -143.41 13.56 59.85
C THR A 679 -142.69 14.18 58.66
N PHE A 680 -143.05 15.39 58.24
CA PHE A 680 -142.38 16.10 57.15
C PHE A 680 -140.90 16.44 57.47
N VAL A 681 -140.63 16.94 58.68
CA VAL A 681 -139.25 17.26 59.11
C VAL A 681 -138.40 16.00 59.24
N SER A 682 -139.00 14.90 59.72
CA SER A 682 -138.31 13.62 59.92
C SER A 682 -137.95 12.96 58.58
N ILE A 683 -138.78 13.06 57.55
CA ILE A 683 -138.53 12.52 56.19
C ILE A 683 -137.33 13.20 55.50
N LEU A 684 -137.11 14.49 55.76
CA LEU A 684 -136.02 15.27 55.17
C LEU A 684 -134.69 15.10 55.90
N PHE A 685 -134.68 15.09 57.24
CA PHE A 685 -133.44 15.11 58.02
C PHE A 685 -132.93 13.74 58.47
N VAL A 686 -133.80 12.76 58.71
CA VAL A 686 -133.39 11.44 59.26
C VAL A 686 -132.48 10.65 58.30
N PRO A 687 -132.69 10.62 56.97
CA PRO A 687 -131.80 9.90 56.05
C PRO A 687 -130.37 10.47 56.05
N ASP A 688 -130.22 11.79 56.21
CA ASP A 688 -128.93 12.48 56.09
C ASP A 688 -128.14 12.52 57.41
N TYR A 689 -128.81 12.57 58.57
CA TYR A 689 -128.10 12.73 59.84
C TYR A 689 -127.83 11.41 60.57
N LEU A 690 -128.79 10.47 60.59
CA LEU A 690 -128.67 9.22 61.38
C LEU A 690 -128.16 8.02 60.56
N LEU A 691 -128.39 8.02 59.24
CA LEU A 691 -128.14 6.86 58.37
C LEU A 691 -127.10 7.10 57.25
N SER A 692 -126.47 8.28 57.18
CA SER A 692 -125.46 8.63 56.17
C SER A 692 -124.28 7.66 56.16
N LYS A 693 -123.71 7.33 57.34
CA LYS A 693 -122.63 6.34 57.46
C LYS A 693 -123.01 4.96 56.93
N TYR A 694 -124.27 4.54 57.07
CA TYR A 694 -124.75 3.25 56.57
C TYR A 694 -124.95 3.25 55.05
N ILE A 695 -125.49 4.35 54.51
CA ILE A 695 -125.67 4.56 53.08
C ILE A 695 -124.32 4.59 52.36
N ASP A 696 -123.34 5.30 52.91
CA ASP A 696 -121.99 5.41 52.35
C ASP A 696 -121.22 4.08 52.43
N ALA A 697 -121.32 3.35 53.54
CA ALA A 697 -120.71 2.02 53.67
C ALA A 697 -121.26 1.00 52.67
N LYS A 698 -122.59 0.99 52.42
CA LYS A 698 -123.18 0.13 51.38
C LYS A 698 -122.84 0.58 49.96
N CYS A 699 -122.70 1.88 49.71
CA CYS A 699 -122.29 2.39 48.41
C CYS A 699 -120.81 2.04 48.10
N LYS A 700 -119.93 2.16 49.09
CA LYS A 700 -118.53 1.75 48.99
C LYS A 700 -118.39 0.26 48.70
N LYS A 701 -119.12 -0.59 49.44
CA LYS A 701 -119.13 -2.04 49.21
C LYS A 701 -119.71 -2.44 47.84
N TYR A 702 -120.68 -1.69 47.32
CA TYR A 702 -121.21 -1.89 45.97
C TYR A 702 -120.17 -1.55 44.89
N PHE A 703 -119.43 -0.46 45.07
CA PHE A 703 -118.35 -0.04 44.17
C PHE A 703 -117.18 -1.04 44.17
N GLU A 704 -116.70 -1.46 45.35
CA GLU A 704 -115.60 -2.44 45.48
C GLU A 704 -115.91 -3.78 44.79
N VAL A 705 -117.14 -4.29 44.93
CA VAL A 705 -117.56 -5.55 44.25
C VAL A 705 -117.62 -5.39 42.72
N ARG A 706 -117.90 -4.19 42.21
CA ARG A 706 -117.99 -3.92 40.77
C ARG A 706 -116.61 -3.67 40.14
N VAL A 707 -115.71 -3.02 40.87
CA VAL A 707 -114.31 -2.78 40.49
C VAL A 707 -113.51 -4.08 40.41
N ASN A 708 -113.67 -4.99 41.39
CA ASN A 708 -113.00 -6.30 41.36
C ASN A 708 -113.41 -7.18 40.17
N LYS A 709 -114.52 -6.89 39.48
CA LYS A 709 -114.92 -7.60 38.25
C LYS A 709 -114.23 -7.09 36.98
N LEU A 710 -113.50 -5.98 37.04
CA LEU A 710 -112.87 -5.33 35.89
C LEU A 710 -111.34 -5.52 35.81
N PHE A 711 -110.75 -6.37 36.67
CA PHE A 711 -109.30 -6.68 36.69
C PHE A 711 -108.38 -5.44 36.77
N VAL A 712 -108.84 -4.35 37.39
CA VAL A 712 -108.02 -3.17 37.68
C VAL A 712 -107.15 -3.47 38.91
N THR A 713 -105.85 -3.21 38.83
CA THR A 713 -104.91 -3.48 39.95
C THR A 713 -104.99 -2.40 41.04
N ASP A 714 -104.74 -2.76 42.30
CA ASP A 714 -104.83 -1.84 43.45
C ASP A 714 -103.93 -0.60 43.31
N SER A 715 -102.80 -0.71 42.59
CA SER A 715 -101.90 0.43 42.29
C SER A 715 -102.48 1.43 41.27
N GLU A 716 -103.30 0.95 40.32
CA GLU A 716 -103.96 1.81 39.32
C GLU A 716 -105.13 2.58 39.95
N LEU A 717 -105.73 2.08 41.04
CA LEU A 717 -106.77 2.76 41.82
C LEU A 717 -106.21 3.82 42.78
N SER A 718 -105.01 3.62 43.32
CA SER A 718 -104.36 4.62 44.20
C SER A 718 -103.95 5.89 43.46
N ASP A 719 -103.58 5.78 42.17
CA ASP A 719 -103.19 6.92 41.34
C ASP A 719 -104.38 7.84 40.98
N LEU A 720 -105.62 7.35 41.07
CA LEU A 720 -106.85 8.06 40.67
C LEU A 720 -107.56 8.80 41.82
N ASN A 721 -106.93 8.94 42.99
CA ASN A 721 -107.33 9.77 44.16
C ASN A 721 -108.83 10.17 44.21
N ILE A 722 -109.68 9.20 44.54
CA ILE A 722 -111.15 9.33 44.52
C ILE A 722 -111.66 9.93 45.83
N ASP A 723 -112.33 11.08 45.76
CA ASP A 723 -113.08 11.64 46.89
C ASP A 723 -114.40 10.86 47.07
N TRP A 724 -114.42 10.00 48.09
CA TRP A 724 -115.56 9.14 48.42
C TRP A 724 -116.78 9.90 48.94
N PHE A 725 -116.62 11.15 49.40
CA PHE A 725 -117.73 11.95 49.90
C PHE A 725 -118.53 12.57 48.75
N ASN A 726 -117.84 13.12 47.76
CA ASN A 726 -118.43 13.75 46.58
C ASN A 726 -118.57 12.80 45.37
N LEU A 727 -117.94 11.62 45.41
CA LEU A 727 -117.85 10.66 44.30
C LEU A 727 -117.25 11.33 43.05
N VAL A 728 -116.09 11.96 43.19
CA VAL A 728 -115.34 12.64 42.11
C VAL A 728 -113.86 12.29 42.20
N ILE A 729 -113.19 12.18 41.05
CA ILE A 729 -111.73 12.00 40.94
C ILE A 729 -111.07 13.37 41.13
N THR A 730 -110.13 13.48 42.07
CA THR A 730 -109.40 14.74 42.33
C THR A 730 -107.95 14.62 41.87
N ASP A 731 -107.55 15.42 40.88
CA ASP A 731 -106.17 15.48 40.42
C ASP A 731 -105.27 16.12 41.51
N ARG A 732 -104.15 15.46 41.85
CA ARG A 732 -103.10 16.07 42.65
C ARG A 732 -102.26 16.99 41.76
N GLU A 733 -102.06 18.24 42.17
CA GLU A 733 -100.92 19.02 41.69
C GLU A 733 -99.61 18.32 42.11
N PRO A 734 -98.67 18.06 41.18
CA PRO A 734 -97.42 17.41 41.51
C PRO A 734 -96.48 18.37 42.24
N SER A 735 -96.16 18.00 43.48
CA SER A 735 -95.10 18.54 44.31
C SER A 735 -93.71 18.29 43.70
N ASN A 736 -93.07 19.38 43.29
CA ASN A 736 -91.66 19.77 43.46
C ASN A 736 -90.57 18.73 43.85
N ILE A 737 -89.46 18.80 43.07
CA ILE A 737 -88.01 18.63 43.39
C ILE A 737 -87.43 17.20 43.27
N PRO A 738 -86.12 16.96 42.97
CA PRO A 738 -85.11 17.65 42.12
C PRO A 738 -84.46 16.71 41.07
N GLY A 739 -83.88 17.25 40.00
CA GLY A 739 -82.89 16.53 39.17
C GLY A 739 -81.48 16.94 39.57
N GLY A 740 -80.72 15.99 40.11
CA GLY A 740 -79.27 16.03 40.26
C GLY A 740 -78.58 15.16 39.19
N ASP A 741 -77.33 15.52 38.96
CA ASP A 741 -76.25 14.91 38.16
C ASP A 741 -76.40 14.80 36.63
#